data_AF-A0A0F9XLY8-F1
#
_entry.id   AF-A0A0F9XLY8-F1
#
_cell.length_a   1.000
_cell.length_b   1.000
_cell.length_c   1.000
_cell.angle_alpha   90.00
_cell.angle_beta   90.00
_cell.angle_gamma   90.00
#
_symmetry.space_group_name_H-M   'P 1'
#
loop_
_entity.id
_entity.type
_entity.pdbx_description
1 polymer ?
#
loop_
_entity_poly.entity_id
_entity_poly.type
_entity_poly.pdbx_seq_one_letter_code
_entity_poly.pdbx_strand_id
1 'polypeptide(L)'
;MTHVSVVSAFSWVPNSSDATEWRFHPDTESEITTLAAWRQIQQLQREPLSATKDGEDDLDESIDDEECTSLLAPAYLDGDAGIKKGFLDRLAELLCYRKDPSLITSTALLYNDEEVTIVAARNSSKKGKTWSDKDIMMLEHLAALLERISSNDILESDPLPALRSTLVEYYSQRIRHHAQEAMFIEGGKTGLNFFRGDNGCAGVASGRQAVSQFANCVEHLSHNADFYAELKAKLTPKKLRRVVEELAFIRRPMQSANAFAHVAQQCSGFRKIKITLLDSLPPRKVEQWHLSEEEFPATKRLEPKFGNLIAKLKHVHAEMMLMAYLSSRIPRTDVFPYLGISKKTCLLCGHMLREMGQFETRGNHGKCYSQWTLPSVLWINSEDVKKLCKAVQCIRDSLRSMDEAFHRDAEKESMIAAAIPPAYARTQTIFNSMVEDPRFLAREAEWFTMSHRRNIEAKYVVEFWLSEISIVNSEAMWDITDMPRTIAEGPKSEDATPTACAFCKNSLELAYSFLACHTNQFPQEDDVIKQYGFLCFTSGYCRWRLFKLYRRLVTKWKVDEEELRSAVELNRLKEMLTTRCSQTGDPAMLSDMKWLESEEVFRANGEEPEITAFDVAQEQFLSPQDRKIPLVELQPPEKRQALIFYAEIFNGFMPDVDEDNWISLGFCTAADPDSEQRLASAYRLLVERCSFDEFWSAMSQSRIVELFGKYGLADRISKMRNFKILMAIVPRRHQSVWELNRFTRLNVTDPFRAVIVDYGFMNCEDARHRMQLRGIYREYFERARTR
;
A
#
# COMPACT_ATOMS: atom_id res chain seq x y z
N MET A 1 11.58 30.66 -25.27
CA MET A 1 12.20 31.36 -24.13
C MET A 1 13.18 30.39 -23.48
N THR A 2 14.25 30.87 -22.84
CA THR A 2 15.14 30.00 -22.05
C THR A 2 14.50 29.75 -20.69
N HIS A 3 14.18 28.50 -20.36
CA HIS A 3 13.56 28.11 -19.09
C HIS A 3 14.59 28.05 -17.96
N VAL A 4 15.86 27.76 -18.29
CA VAL A 4 16.93 27.47 -17.33
C VAL A 4 17.80 28.71 -17.10
N SER A 5 18.02 29.04 -15.83
CA SER A 5 18.97 30.07 -15.40
C SER A 5 19.94 29.49 -14.37
N VAL A 6 21.22 29.83 -14.50
CA VAL A 6 22.25 29.49 -13.49
C VAL A 6 22.52 30.76 -12.68
N VAL A 7 22.38 30.66 -11.36
CA VAL A 7 22.54 31.80 -10.45
C VAL A 7 23.51 31.47 -9.33
N SER A 8 24.26 32.48 -8.88
CA SER A 8 25.06 32.35 -7.66
C SER A 8 24.13 32.25 -6.45
N ALA A 9 24.40 31.29 -5.57
CA ALA A 9 23.49 30.93 -4.48
C ALA A 9 23.27 32.03 -3.44
N PHE A 10 24.21 32.96 -3.23
CA PHE A 10 24.13 33.94 -2.12
C PHE A 10 24.58 35.36 -2.48
N SER A 11 24.48 35.76 -3.74
CA SER A 11 24.91 37.09 -4.22
C SER A 11 23.91 38.23 -3.94
N TRP A 12 22.91 38.02 -3.07
CA TRP A 12 21.85 39.00 -2.82
C TRP A 12 21.85 39.45 -1.36
N VAL A 13 22.00 40.76 -1.14
CA VAL A 13 21.65 41.42 0.12
C VAL A 13 20.18 41.79 0.02
N PRO A 14 19.30 41.28 0.89
CA PRO A 14 17.89 41.63 0.83
C PRO A 14 17.71 43.13 1.07
N ASN A 15 16.95 43.82 0.20
CA ASN A 15 16.53 45.22 0.43
C ASN A 15 15.46 45.36 1.53
N SER A 16 15.24 44.33 2.33
CA SER A 16 14.19 44.24 3.36
C SER A 16 14.75 44.61 4.73
N SER A 17 14.00 45.42 5.49
CA SER A 17 14.31 45.80 6.88
C SER A 17 14.38 44.62 7.85
N ASP A 18 13.87 43.45 7.46
CA ASP A 18 13.65 42.30 8.35
C ASP A 18 14.71 41.19 8.17
N ALA A 19 15.64 41.36 7.23
CA ALA A 19 16.74 40.43 7.01
C ALA A 19 17.86 40.68 8.01
N THR A 20 18.21 39.64 8.77
CA THR A 20 19.32 39.65 9.74
C THR A 20 20.50 38.86 9.18
N GLU A 21 21.71 39.39 9.31
CA GLU A 21 22.94 38.69 9.00
C GLU A 21 23.21 37.61 10.05
N TRP A 22 23.28 36.36 9.63
CA TRP A 22 23.75 35.24 10.44
C TRP A 22 25.12 34.78 9.96
N ARG A 23 26.03 34.52 10.90
CA ARG A 23 27.40 34.05 10.62
C ARG A 23 27.65 32.69 11.23
N PHE A 24 28.16 31.76 10.42
CA PHE A 24 28.65 30.49 10.93
C PHE A 24 30.06 30.68 11.49
N HIS A 25 30.17 30.74 12.82
CA HIS A 25 31.44 31.02 13.49
C HIS A 25 32.51 29.96 13.17
N PRO A 26 33.74 30.36 12.81
CA PRO A 26 34.83 29.43 12.48
C PRO A 26 35.13 28.41 13.59
N ASP A 27 35.04 28.82 14.86
CA ASP A 27 35.28 27.93 16.01
C ASP A 27 34.22 26.83 16.09
N THR A 28 32.95 27.18 15.89
CA THR A 28 31.84 26.23 15.86
C THR A 28 31.93 25.29 14.66
N GLU A 29 32.31 25.81 13.48
CA GLU A 29 32.56 25.00 12.28
C GLU A 29 33.70 24.00 12.49
N SER A 30 34.81 24.48 13.05
CA SER A 30 35.99 23.70 13.43
C SER A 30 35.62 22.57 14.38
N GLU A 31 34.83 22.87 15.41
CA GLU A 31 34.39 21.89 16.39
C GLU A 31 33.47 20.83 15.77
N ILE A 32 32.41 21.24 15.08
CA ILE A 32 31.44 20.30 14.47
C ILE A 32 32.15 19.38 13.47
N THR A 33 33.02 19.92 12.61
CA THR A 33 33.71 19.11 11.59
C THR A 33 34.72 18.14 12.19
N THR A 34 35.38 18.52 13.30
CA THR A 34 36.28 17.66 14.06
C THR A 34 35.52 16.52 14.74
N LEU A 35 34.40 16.83 15.42
CA LEU A 35 33.54 15.83 16.04
C LEU A 35 32.87 14.91 15.01
N ALA A 36 32.49 15.43 13.85
CA ALA A 36 31.96 14.64 12.74
C ALA A 36 33.02 13.67 12.17
N ALA A 37 34.28 14.08 12.06
CA ALA A 37 35.39 13.18 11.68
C ALA A 37 35.57 12.04 12.69
N TRP A 38 35.42 12.35 13.97
CA TRP A 38 35.49 11.35 15.02
C TRP A 38 34.35 10.34 14.94
N ARG A 39 33.10 10.82 14.82
CA ARG A 39 31.92 9.96 14.64
C ARG A 39 32.00 9.11 13.38
N GLN A 40 32.47 9.69 12.29
CA GLN A 40 32.68 8.97 11.04
C GLN A 40 33.68 7.81 11.21
N ILE A 41 34.72 7.97 12.02
CA ILE A 41 35.66 6.86 12.33
C ILE A 41 35.04 5.82 13.23
N GLN A 42 34.30 6.22 14.27
CA GLN A 42 33.58 5.27 15.12
C GLN A 42 32.61 4.43 14.30
N GLN A 43 31.90 5.04 13.34
CA GLN A 43 31.04 4.33 12.38
C GLN A 43 31.82 3.35 11.48
N LEU A 44 33.10 3.63 11.17
CA LEU A 44 33.97 2.77 10.35
C LEU A 44 34.70 1.66 11.15
N GLN A 45 34.84 1.80 12.46
CA GLN A 45 35.58 0.87 13.33
C GLN A 45 34.71 -0.25 13.91
N ARG A 46 33.39 -0.12 13.85
CA ARG A 46 32.48 -1.20 14.26
C ARG A 46 32.60 -2.33 13.24
N GLU A 47 33.04 -3.51 13.69
CA GLU A 47 32.90 -4.73 12.88
C GLU A 47 31.39 -4.99 12.67
N PRO A 48 30.96 -5.30 11.44
CA PRO A 48 29.63 -5.83 11.22
C PRO A 48 29.50 -7.15 12.00
N LEU A 49 28.38 -7.38 12.67
CA LEU A 49 28.07 -8.66 13.31
C LEU A 49 27.85 -9.76 12.23
N SER A 50 28.91 -10.21 11.56
CA SER A 50 29.02 -11.47 10.80
C SER A 50 30.40 -11.63 10.15
N ALA A 51 31.47 -11.60 10.95
CA ALA A 51 32.79 -12.05 10.48
C ALA A 51 32.92 -13.58 10.64
N THR A 52 32.38 -14.36 9.69
CA THR A 52 32.97 -15.66 9.33
C THR A 52 33.49 -15.59 7.90
N LYS A 53 34.81 -15.77 7.78
CA LYS A 53 35.59 -15.73 6.54
C LYS A 53 34.98 -16.67 5.49
N ASP A 54 34.55 -16.11 4.36
CA ASP A 54 35.23 -16.27 3.06
C ASP A 54 34.57 -15.37 1.99
N GLY A 55 35.36 -14.44 1.44
CA GLY A 55 35.24 -13.92 0.06
C GLY A 55 34.03 -13.07 -0.38
N GLU A 56 34.23 -11.75 -0.33
CA GLU A 56 33.62 -10.68 -1.16
C GLU A 56 32.17 -10.22 -0.89
N ASP A 57 32.11 -9.06 -0.22
CA ASP A 57 31.10 -7.99 -0.24
C ASP A 57 29.64 -8.38 -0.04
N ASP A 58 29.35 -8.65 1.23
CA ASP A 58 28.02 -8.72 1.82
C ASP A 58 27.94 -7.77 3.02
N LEU A 59 27.04 -6.79 2.97
CA LEU A 59 26.39 -6.25 4.17
C LEU A 59 24.90 -6.08 3.89
N ASP A 60 24.13 -6.91 4.59
CA ASP A 60 22.68 -6.96 4.70
C ASP A 60 22.37 -6.40 6.09
N GLU A 61 21.48 -5.41 6.20
CA GLU A 61 20.90 -4.98 7.48
C GLU A 61 19.39 -4.79 7.27
N SER A 62 18.66 -5.37 8.20
CA SER A 62 17.21 -5.40 8.32
C SER A 62 16.61 -3.99 8.47
N ILE A 63 15.49 -3.76 7.79
CA ILE A 63 14.71 -2.52 7.86
C ILE A 63 13.91 -2.54 9.17
N ASP A 64 14.40 -1.84 10.20
CA ASP A 64 13.58 -1.29 11.27
C ASP A 64 13.15 0.11 10.85
N ASP A 65 11.92 0.23 10.33
CA ASP A 65 11.27 1.52 10.12
C ASP A 65 10.62 1.99 11.44
N GLU A 66 11.44 2.40 12.41
CA GLU A 66 10.96 3.18 13.57
C GLU A 66 11.54 4.62 13.54
N GLU A 67 10.60 5.56 13.41
CA GLU A 67 10.66 6.95 13.87
C GLU A 67 11.66 7.95 13.23
N CYS A 68 11.13 8.80 12.33
CA CYS A 68 11.54 10.20 12.05
C CYS A 68 10.68 10.70 10.87
N THR A 69 9.92 11.78 10.85
CA THR A 69 9.93 13.06 11.57
C THR A 69 8.50 13.61 11.54
N SER A 70 7.80 13.65 12.68
CA SER A 70 6.48 14.25 12.79
C SER A 70 6.51 15.36 13.84
N LEU A 71 7.14 16.50 13.52
CA LEU A 71 6.98 17.73 14.29
C LEU A 71 6.71 18.91 13.35
N LEU A 72 5.40 19.14 13.19
CA LEU A 72 4.70 20.42 13.00
C LEU A 72 5.13 21.36 11.86
N ALA A 73 4.30 21.37 10.80
CA ALA A 73 4.00 22.56 9.99
C ALA A 73 2.49 22.55 9.58
N PRO A 74 1.88 23.70 9.27
CA PRO A 74 0.43 23.91 9.34
C PRO A 74 -0.35 23.11 8.31
N ALA A 75 -1.55 22.67 8.72
CA ALA A 75 -2.53 22.02 7.86
C ALA A 75 -2.99 22.95 6.73
N TYR A 76 -2.33 22.88 5.59
CA TYR A 76 -2.93 23.22 4.31
C TYR A 76 -3.25 21.91 3.57
N LEU A 77 -4.52 21.79 3.24
CA LEU A 77 -5.11 20.77 2.36
C LEU A 77 -4.31 20.71 1.06
N ASP A 78 -3.77 19.56 0.64
CA ASP A 78 -3.38 19.42 -0.77
C ASP A 78 -3.45 17.97 -1.27
N GLY A 79 -4.26 17.76 -2.30
CA GLY A 79 -4.50 16.46 -2.94
C GLY A 79 -3.36 15.99 -3.85
N ASP A 80 -2.45 16.89 -4.23
CA ASP A 80 -1.36 16.62 -5.19
C ASP A 80 0.05 16.58 -4.55
N ALA A 81 0.14 16.72 -3.22
CA ALA A 81 1.43 16.80 -2.52
C ALA A 81 2.32 15.58 -2.79
N GLY A 82 1.74 14.38 -2.89
CA GLY A 82 2.49 13.15 -3.17
C GLY A 82 3.13 13.14 -4.55
N ILE A 83 2.42 13.62 -5.58
CA ILE A 83 2.94 13.66 -6.95
C ILE A 83 4.05 14.73 -7.09
N LYS A 84 3.90 15.88 -6.40
CA LYS A 84 4.96 16.92 -6.31
C LYS A 84 6.22 16.42 -5.60
N LYS A 85 6.08 15.69 -4.48
CA LYS A 85 7.21 15.05 -3.76
C LYS A 85 7.94 14.06 -4.68
N GLY A 86 7.18 13.18 -5.34
CA GLY A 86 7.72 12.19 -6.27
C GLY A 86 8.44 12.81 -7.47
N PHE A 87 7.96 13.94 -7.99
CA PHE A 87 8.63 14.71 -9.04
C PHE A 87 10.02 15.19 -8.60
N LEU A 88 10.09 15.83 -7.42
CA LEU A 88 11.34 16.38 -6.90
C LEU A 88 12.41 15.29 -6.68
N ASP A 89 12.05 14.20 -6.01
CA ASP A 89 13.01 13.12 -5.76
C ASP A 89 13.55 12.50 -7.06
N ARG A 90 12.67 12.24 -8.03
CA ARG A 90 13.06 11.64 -9.32
C ARG A 90 13.94 12.58 -10.13
N LEU A 91 13.65 13.88 -10.12
CA LEU A 91 14.48 14.87 -10.79
C LEU A 91 15.87 14.96 -10.15
N ALA A 92 15.94 15.00 -8.81
CA ALA A 92 17.20 15.00 -8.09
C ALA A 92 18.05 13.74 -8.41
N GLU A 93 17.42 12.56 -8.45
CA GLU A 93 18.10 11.31 -8.79
C GLU A 93 18.61 11.26 -10.23
N LEU A 94 17.83 11.75 -11.20
CA LEU A 94 18.24 11.83 -12.59
C LEU A 94 19.43 12.75 -12.76
N LEU A 95 19.41 13.93 -12.13
CA LEU A 95 20.52 14.89 -12.14
C LEU A 95 21.80 14.31 -11.50
N CYS A 96 21.71 13.23 -10.73
CA CYS A 96 22.83 12.42 -10.24
C CYS A 96 23.20 11.28 -11.21
N TYR A 97 23.37 11.62 -12.49
CA TYR A 97 23.57 10.68 -13.60
C TYR A 97 24.92 9.94 -13.62
N ARG A 98 25.78 10.11 -12.60
CA ARG A 98 27.02 9.33 -12.39
C ARG A 98 27.25 9.04 -10.91
N LYS A 99 28.07 8.03 -10.61
CA LYS A 99 28.58 7.77 -9.25
C LYS A 99 29.66 8.80 -8.89
N ASP A 100 29.25 10.05 -8.69
CA ASP A 100 30.12 11.17 -8.37
C ASP A 100 29.53 11.97 -7.20
N PRO A 101 30.21 12.08 -6.04
CA PRO A 101 29.72 12.84 -4.90
C PRO A 101 29.42 14.31 -5.19
N SER A 102 30.06 14.94 -6.18
CA SER A 102 29.73 16.32 -6.57
C SER A 102 28.45 16.44 -7.40
N LEU A 103 27.90 15.33 -7.89
CA LEU A 103 26.61 15.31 -8.60
C LEU A 103 25.43 15.00 -7.68
N ILE A 104 25.67 14.77 -6.38
CA ILE A 104 24.59 14.69 -5.39
C ILE A 104 23.80 15.99 -5.48
N THR A 105 22.53 15.83 -5.85
CA THR A 105 21.62 16.92 -6.18
C THR A 105 20.47 16.93 -5.18
N SER A 106 20.01 18.12 -4.84
CA SER A 106 18.75 18.37 -4.16
C SER A 106 17.91 19.33 -5.01
N THR A 107 16.59 19.19 -4.94
CA THR A 107 15.61 19.95 -5.72
C THR A 107 14.47 20.46 -4.83
N ALA A 108 13.98 21.66 -5.11
CA ALA A 108 12.82 22.26 -4.46
C ALA A 108 11.82 22.80 -5.50
N LEU A 109 10.58 23.01 -5.07
CA LEU A 109 9.51 23.55 -5.88
C LEU A 109 9.01 24.86 -5.27
N LEU A 110 8.97 25.92 -6.06
CA LEU A 110 8.12 27.06 -5.80
C LEU A 110 6.93 26.92 -6.74
N TYR A 111 5.73 26.82 -6.19
CA TYR A 111 4.53 26.48 -6.92
C TYR A 111 3.44 27.53 -6.68
N ASN A 112 2.88 28.02 -7.78
CA ASN A 112 1.57 28.64 -7.82
C ASN A 112 0.81 28.11 -9.04
N ASP A 113 -0.49 28.40 -9.16
CA ASP A 113 -1.33 27.83 -10.21
C ASP A 113 -1.01 28.34 -11.63
N GLU A 114 -0.23 29.42 -11.75
CA GLU A 114 0.14 30.05 -13.01
C GLU A 114 1.54 29.68 -13.50
N GLU A 115 2.50 29.51 -12.58
CA GLU A 115 3.88 29.17 -12.88
C GLU A 115 4.53 28.33 -11.79
N VAL A 116 5.45 27.46 -12.22
CA VAL A 116 6.29 26.67 -11.33
C VAL A 116 7.75 27.04 -11.52
N THR A 117 8.46 27.27 -10.41
CA THR A 117 9.91 27.43 -10.40
C THR A 117 10.56 26.25 -9.70
N ILE A 118 11.29 25.45 -10.47
CA ILE A 118 12.10 24.35 -9.96
C ILE A 118 13.47 24.92 -9.58
N VAL A 119 13.92 24.68 -8.36
CA VAL A 119 15.26 25.09 -7.90
C VAL A 119 16.09 23.85 -7.65
N ALA A 120 17.30 23.78 -8.19
CA ALA A 120 18.21 22.65 -7.95
C ALA A 120 19.58 23.13 -7.46
N ALA A 121 20.17 22.37 -6.54
CA ALA A 121 21.53 22.57 -6.06
C ALA A 121 22.31 21.26 -6.13
N ARG A 122 23.63 21.36 -6.27
CA ARG A 122 24.56 20.23 -6.21
C ARG A 122 25.61 20.45 -5.12
N ASN A 123 26.18 19.34 -4.66
CA ASN A 123 27.35 19.39 -3.78
C ASN A 123 28.51 20.15 -4.45
N SER A 124 29.26 20.90 -3.64
CA SER A 124 30.42 21.66 -4.08
C SER A 124 31.40 20.83 -4.92
N SER A 125 31.62 21.26 -6.17
CA SER A 125 32.63 20.66 -7.05
C SER A 125 33.98 21.38 -6.93
N LYS A 126 35.08 20.65 -7.17
CA LYS A 126 36.43 21.26 -7.24
C LYS A 126 36.70 21.97 -8.57
N LYS A 127 35.82 21.83 -9.58
CA LYS A 127 36.09 22.18 -10.99
C LYS A 127 35.37 23.45 -11.49
N GLY A 128 34.86 24.28 -10.58
CA GLY A 128 34.38 25.64 -10.88
C GLY A 128 33.02 25.73 -11.60
N LYS A 129 32.69 24.83 -12.53
CA LYS A 129 31.38 24.80 -13.21
C LYS A 129 30.49 23.70 -12.62
N THR A 130 29.51 24.09 -11.81
CA THR A 130 28.57 23.17 -11.10
C THR A 130 27.65 22.41 -12.07
N TRP A 131 27.22 23.09 -13.13
CA TRP A 131 26.26 22.62 -14.11
C TRP A 131 26.88 22.62 -15.51
N SER A 132 26.86 21.47 -16.17
CA SER A 132 27.37 21.31 -17.54
C SER A 132 26.34 21.76 -18.57
N ASP A 133 26.78 22.04 -19.80
CA ASP A 133 25.86 22.40 -20.89
C ASP A 133 24.91 21.24 -21.22
N LYS A 134 25.34 19.99 -21.00
CA LYS A 134 24.47 18.80 -21.06
C LYS A 134 23.32 18.87 -20.05
N ASP A 135 23.57 19.35 -18.83
CA ASP A 135 22.54 19.51 -17.80
C ASP A 135 21.50 20.56 -18.23
N ILE A 136 21.98 21.71 -18.70
CA ILE A 136 21.14 22.83 -19.14
C ILE A 136 20.27 22.40 -20.32
N MET A 137 20.87 21.79 -21.35
CA MET A 137 20.13 21.34 -22.53
C MET A 137 19.04 20.31 -22.21
N MET A 138 19.34 19.35 -21.30
CA MET A 138 18.35 18.36 -20.88
C MET A 138 17.19 19.02 -20.14
N LEU A 139 17.47 19.96 -19.24
CA LEU A 139 16.45 20.65 -18.44
C LEU A 139 15.61 21.62 -19.26
N GLU A 140 16.20 22.31 -20.24
CA GLU A 140 15.47 23.14 -21.22
C GLU A 140 14.48 22.29 -22.01
N HIS A 141 14.93 21.12 -22.50
CA HIS A 141 14.06 20.21 -23.24
C HIS A 141 12.98 19.59 -22.35
N LEU A 142 13.32 19.22 -21.11
CA LEU A 142 12.37 18.72 -20.12
C LEU A 142 11.26 19.75 -19.86
N ALA A 143 11.63 21.01 -19.58
CA ALA A 143 10.66 22.09 -19.33
C ALA A 143 9.70 22.26 -20.52
N ALA A 144 10.24 22.38 -21.74
CA ALA A 144 9.43 22.54 -22.94
C ALA A 144 8.44 21.38 -23.17
N LEU A 145 8.86 20.13 -22.92
CA LEU A 145 7.97 18.98 -23.04
C LEU A 145 6.88 18.95 -21.96
N LEU A 146 7.21 19.32 -20.72
CA LEU A 146 6.23 19.35 -19.63
C LEU A 146 5.20 20.47 -19.80
N GLU A 147 5.60 21.65 -20.26
CA GLU A 147 4.65 22.73 -20.59
C GLU A 147 3.67 22.29 -21.69
N ARG A 148 4.18 21.60 -22.71
CA ARG A 148 3.36 21.06 -23.80
C ARG A 148 2.37 19.99 -23.30
N ILE A 149 2.83 19.08 -22.43
CA ILE A 149 1.97 18.07 -21.80
C ILE A 149 0.88 18.75 -20.95
N SER A 150 1.24 19.76 -20.17
CA SER A 150 0.30 20.49 -19.31
C SER A 150 -0.75 21.31 -20.10
N SER A 151 -0.39 21.72 -21.32
CA SER A 151 -1.26 22.53 -22.18
C SER A 151 -2.26 21.71 -23.00
N ASN A 152 -2.19 20.37 -22.96
CA ASN A 152 -3.02 19.46 -23.78
C ASN A 152 -3.04 19.86 -25.27
N ASP A 153 -1.87 20.18 -25.84
CA ASP A 153 -1.79 20.56 -27.25
C ASP A 153 -2.12 19.36 -28.16
N ILE A 154 -3.33 19.36 -28.72
CA ILE A 154 -3.94 18.24 -29.48
C ILE A 154 -3.27 18.04 -30.85
N LEU A 155 -2.40 18.96 -31.28
CA LEU A 155 -1.94 19.08 -32.66
C LEU A 155 -0.68 18.25 -33.02
N GLU A 156 0.00 17.60 -32.08
CA GLU A 156 1.23 16.83 -32.36
C GLU A 156 1.30 15.46 -31.66
N SER A 157 2.16 14.57 -32.20
CA SER A 157 2.43 13.21 -31.69
C SER A 157 2.71 13.16 -30.18
N ASP A 158 2.36 12.06 -29.51
CA ASP A 158 2.61 11.84 -28.08
C ASP A 158 4.04 12.29 -27.67
N PRO A 159 4.20 13.24 -26.72
CA PRO A 159 5.50 13.73 -26.27
C PRO A 159 6.25 12.75 -25.35
N LEU A 160 5.57 11.72 -24.82
CA LEU A 160 6.15 10.80 -23.84
C LEU A 160 7.33 9.96 -24.37
N PRO A 161 7.32 9.41 -25.61
CA PRO A 161 8.49 8.74 -26.19
C PRO A 161 9.73 9.64 -26.30
N ALA A 162 9.54 10.92 -26.67
CA ALA A 162 10.64 11.88 -26.76
C ALA A 162 11.22 12.16 -25.37
N LEU A 163 10.36 12.37 -24.37
CA LEU A 163 10.77 12.55 -22.98
C LEU A 163 11.58 11.35 -22.47
N ARG A 164 11.09 10.13 -22.68
CA ARG A 164 11.77 8.88 -22.30
C ARG A 164 13.15 8.78 -22.93
N SER A 165 13.26 9.02 -24.24
CA SER A 165 14.53 8.95 -24.97
C SER A 165 15.56 9.95 -24.41
N THR A 166 15.15 11.20 -24.19
CA THR A 166 16.02 12.26 -23.66
C THR A 166 16.55 11.91 -22.26
N LEU A 167 15.67 11.44 -21.36
CA LEU A 167 16.07 11.08 -20.00
C LEU A 167 17.01 9.86 -19.98
N VAL A 168 16.74 8.84 -20.82
CA VAL A 168 17.60 7.66 -20.95
C VAL A 168 18.99 8.03 -21.46
N GLU A 169 19.08 8.88 -22.48
CA GLU A 169 20.38 9.30 -23.05
C GLU A 169 21.18 10.16 -22.05
N TYR A 170 20.48 11.03 -21.32
CA TYR A 170 21.09 11.81 -20.24
C TYR A 170 21.67 10.91 -19.14
N TYR A 171 20.92 9.87 -18.73
CA TYR A 171 21.27 8.91 -17.67
C TYR A 171 22.12 7.71 -18.13
N SER A 172 22.60 7.71 -19.37
CA SER A 172 23.20 6.56 -20.04
C SER A 172 24.40 5.95 -19.32
N GLN A 173 25.21 6.74 -18.60
CA GLN A 173 26.35 6.24 -17.85
C GLN A 173 25.95 5.38 -16.65
N ARG A 174 24.89 5.77 -15.93
CA ARG A 174 24.32 4.96 -14.83
C ARG A 174 23.69 3.68 -15.36
N ILE A 175 22.98 3.74 -16.48
CA ILE A 175 22.41 2.54 -17.12
C ILE A 175 23.52 1.52 -17.45
N ARG A 176 24.60 1.96 -18.09
CA ARG A 176 25.74 1.08 -18.39
C ARG A 176 26.35 0.47 -17.14
N HIS A 177 26.50 1.28 -16.09
CA HIS A 177 27.02 0.80 -14.81
C HIS A 177 26.11 -0.26 -14.18
N HIS A 178 24.80 -0.02 -14.08
CA HIS A 178 23.85 -0.97 -13.51
C HIS A 178 23.74 -2.26 -14.35
N ALA A 179 23.90 -2.17 -15.67
CA ALA A 179 24.00 -3.35 -16.53
C ALA A 179 25.26 -4.19 -16.23
N GLN A 180 26.41 -3.55 -15.99
CA GLN A 180 27.65 -4.23 -15.58
C GLN A 180 27.49 -4.92 -14.21
N GLU A 181 26.91 -4.24 -13.23
CA GLU A 181 26.65 -4.81 -11.90
C GLU A 181 25.69 -6.01 -11.98
N ALA A 182 24.61 -5.90 -12.76
CA ALA A 182 23.66 -6.99 -12.96
C ALA A 182 24.34 -8.24 -13.55
N MET A 183 25.24 -8.06 -14.54
CA MET A 183 26.04 -9.16 -15.10
C MET A 183 26.98 -9.77 -14.08
N PHE A 184 27.64 -8.93 -13.28
CA PHE A 184 28.57 -9.38 -12.26
C PHE A 184 27.88 -10.22 -11.18
N ILE A 185 26.72 -9.77 -10.69
CA ILE A 185 25.93 -10.47 -9.67
C ILE A 185 25.40 -11.81 -10.21
N GLU A 186 24.87 -11.80 -11.44
CA GLU A 186 24.31 -12.98 -12.11
C GLU A 186 25.41 -14.02 -12.40
N GLY A 187 26.61 -13.58 -12.78
CA GLY A 187 27.81 -14.41 -12.89
C GLY A 187 27.70 -15.53 -13.93
N GLY A 188 26.73 -15.45 -14.85
CA GLY A 188 26.43 -16.47 -15.86
C GLY A 188 25.68 -17.71 -15.40
N LYS A 189 25.16 -17.71 -14.17
CA LYS A 189 24.50 -18.88 -13.57
C LYS A 189 23.16 -19.22 -14.21
N THR A 190 22.50 -18.22 -14.80
CA THR A 190 21.17 -18.35 -15.40
C THR A 190 21.24 -18.82 -16.84
N GLY A 191 22.38 -18.64 -17.53
CA GLY A 191 22.50 -18.92 -18.96
C GLY A 191 21.66 -18.00 -19.86
N LEU A 192 21.00 -16.99 -19.30
CA LEU A 192 20.12 -16.09 -20.05
C LEU A 192 20.94 -15.18 -20.99
N ASN A 193 20.57 -15.19 -22.27
CA ASN A 193 21.15 -14.32 -23.29
C ASN A 193 20.97 -12.83 -22.96
N PHE A 194 20.02 -12.47 -22.11
CA PHE A 194 19.86 -11.09 -21.64
C PHE A 194 21.11 -10.54 -20.92
N PHE A 195 21.85 -11.35 -20.14
CA PHE A 195 23.04 -10.86 -19.44
C PHE A 195 24.29 -10.91 -20.30
N ARG A 196 24.44 -11.95 -21.14
CA ARG A 196 25.67 -12.22 -21.90
C ARG A 196 25.64 -11.80 -23.37
N GLY A 197 24.45 -11.64 -23.95
CA GLY A 197 24.27 -11.37 -25.36
C GLY A 197 24.56 -9.91 -25.75
N ASP A 198 24.88 -9.72 -27.02
CA ASP A 198 25.15 -8.40 -27.60
C ASP A 198 23.92 -7.47 -27.64
N ASN A 199 22.72 -8.04 -27.46
CA ASN A 199 21.45 -7.30 -27.38
C ASN A 199 20.95 -7.12 -25.93
N GLY A 200 21.78 -7.40 -24.93
CA GLY A 200 21.46 -7.29 -23.51
C GLY A 200 22.50 -6.50 -22.70
N CYS A 201 22.71 -6.89 -21.44
CA CYS A 201 23.60 -6.16 -20.54
C CYS A 201 25.04 -6.04 -21.09
N ALA A 202 25.59 -7.11 -21.67
CA ALA A 202 26.93 -7.10 -22.25
C ALA A 202 27.04 -6.12 -23.42
N GLY A 203 26.02 -6.08 -24.29
CA GLY A 203 25.93 -5.15 -25.42
C GLY A 203 25.97 -3.70 -25.02
N VAL A 204 25.10 -3.30 -24.07
CA VAL A 204 25.02 -1.91 -23.61
C VAL A 204 26.26 -1.50 -22.80
N ALA A 205 26.80 -2.40 -21.97
CA ALA A 205 28.01 -2.16 -21.19
C ALA A 205 29.23 -1.92 -22.08
N SER A 206 29.29 -2.62 -23.22
CA SER A 206 30.35 -2.49 -24.22
C SER A 206 30.12 -1.34 -25.21
N GLY A 207 28.98 -0.65 -25.13
CA GLY A 207 28.59 0.39 -26.09
C GLY A 207 28.16 -0.12 -27.47
N ARG A 208 27.95 -1.43 -27.66
CA ARG A 208 27.48 -2.04 -28.92
C ARG A 208 25.97 -1.91 -29.12
N GLN A 209 25.22 -1.73 -28.04
CA GLN A 209 23.77 -1.51 -28.06
C GLN A 209 23.41 -0.10 -27.59
N ALA A 210 22.42 0.51 -28.26
CA ALA A 210 21.88 1.79 -27.84
C ALA A 210 21.19 1.68 -26.47
N VAL A 211 21.50 2.62 -25.56
CA VAL A 211 20.93 2.65 -24.20
C VAL A 211 19.41 2.82 -24.20
N SER A 212 18.85 3.53 -25.19
CA SER A 212 17.40 3.70 -25.35
C SER A 212 16.68 2.39 -25.65
N GLN A 213 17.20 1.62 -26.61
CA GLN A 213 16.66 0.29 -26.94
C GLN A 213 16.80 -0.69 -25.78
N PHE A 214 17.95 -0.67 -25.10
CA PHE A 214 18.19 -1.51 -23.93
C PHE A 214 17.23 -1.17 -22.78
N ALA A 215 17.08 0.12 -22.41
CA ALA A 215 16.17 0.54 -21.35
C ALA A 215 14.71 0.18 -21.64
N ASN A 216 14.26 0.33 -22.90
CA ASN A 216 12.94 -0.14 -23.34
C ASN A 216 12.78 -1.65 -23.18
N CYS A 217 13.80 -2.42 -23.58
CA CYS A 217 13.80 -3.87 -23.42
C CYS A 217 13.67 -4.28 -21.94
N VAL A 218 14.42 -3.63 -21.03
CA VAL A 218 14.32 -3.88 -19.58
C VAL A 218 12.94 -3.48 -19.04
N GLU A 219 12.34 -2.39 -19.55
CA GLU A 219 10.97 -2.00 -19.18
C GLU A 219 9.95 -3.10 -19.55
N HIS A 220 10.05 -3.68 -20.73
CA HIS A 220 9.19 -4.81 -21.15
C HIS A 220 9.47 -6.08 -20.34
N LEU A 221 10.75 -6.44 -20.15
CA LEU A 221 11.15 -7.62 -19.38
C LEU A 221 10.68 -7.55 -17.92
N SER A 222 10.51 -6.34 -17.38
CA SER A 222 10.07 -6.19 -16.00
C SER A 222 8.66 -6.72 -15.71
N HIS A 223 7.87 -6.98 -16.75
CA HIS A 223 6.53 -7.58 -16.66
C HIS A 223 6.53 -9.06 -17.08
N ASN A 224 7.69 -9.64 -17.42
CA ASN A 224 7.79 -11.01 -17.92
C ASN A 224 7.97 -12.00 -16.76
N ALA A 225 6.95 -12.81 -16.49
CA ALA A 225 6.96 -13.80 -15.41
C ALA A 225 8.01 -14.90 -15.62
N ASP A 226 8.19 -15.37 -16.85
CA ASP A 226 9.14 -16.44 -17.18
C ASP A 226 10.59 -16.01 -16.92
N PHE A 227 10.92 -14.75 -17.25
CA PHE A 227 12.23 -14.17 -16.98
C PHE A 227 12.56 -14.23 -15.48
N TYR A 228 11.63 -13.81 -14.61
CA TYR A 228 11.85 -13.87 -13.16
C TYR A 228 11.79 -15.28 -12.59
N ALA A 229 10.99 -16.18 -13.18
CA ALA A 229 10.98 -17.60 -12.81
C ALA A 229 12.36 -18.24 -13.04
N GLU A 230 13.00 -17.97 -14.18
CA GLU A 230 14.34 -18.46 -14.48
C GLU A 230 15.41 -17.86 -13.55
N LEU A 231 15.31 -16.55 -13.26
CA LEU A 231 16.18 -15.92 -12.27
C LEU A 231 16.04 -16.56 -10.88
N LYS A 232 14.80 -16.80 -10.43
CA LYS A 232 14.48 -17.39 -9.13
C LYS A 232 14.93 -18.85 -9.04
N ALA A 233 14.87 -19.59 -10.14
CA ALA A 233 15.31 -20.99 -10.18
C ALA A 233 16.84 -21.14 -10.04
N LYS A 234 17.61 -20.13 -10.46
CA LYS A 234 19.09 -20.23 -10.58
C LYS A 234 19.87 -19.34 -9.62
N LEU A 235 19.26 -18.30 -9.05
CA LEU A 235 19.91 -17.35 -8.14
C LEU A 235 19.45 -17.54 -6.70
N THR A 236 20.34 -17.29 -5.75
CA THR A 236 19.96 -17.21 -4.33
C THR A 236 19.04 -16.01 -4.10
N PRO A 237 18.16 -16.01 -3.08
CA PRO A 237 17.26 -14.89 -2.81
C PRO A 237 17.99 -13.55 -2.69
N LYS A 238 19.19 -13.53 -2.10
CA LYS A 238 20.04 -12.34 -1.97
C LYS A 238 20.53 -11.81 -3.33
N LYS A 239 21.05 -12.70 -4.19
CA LYS A 239 21.51 -12.32 -5.53
C LYS A 239 20.35 -11.91 -6.43
N LEU A 240 19.21 -12.60 -6.33
CA LEU A 240 17.98 -12.24 -7.04
C LEU A 240 17.55 -10.82 -6.70
N ARG A 241 17.45 -10.49 -5.39
CA ARG A 241 17.12 -9.12 -4.94
C ARG A 241 18.06 -8.08 -5.55
N ARG A 242 19.38 -8.32 -5.48
CA ARG A 242 20.38 -7.42 -6.05
C ARG A 242 20.23 -7.25 -7.56
N VAL A 243 20.01 -8.33 -8.33
CA VAL A 243 19.77 -8.23 -9.78
C VAL A 243 18.51 -7.42 -10.06
N VAL A 244 17.42 -7.68 -9.35
CA VAL A 244 16.16 -6.93 -9.49
C VAL A 244 16.36 -5.44 -9.20
N GLU A 245 17.13 -5.08 -8.18
CA GLU A 245 17.49 -3.70 -7.87
C GLU A 245 18.25 -3.04 -9.04
N GLU A 246 19.25 -3.72 -9.61
CA GLU A 246 19.99 -3.21 -10.77
C GLU A 246 19.09 -2.98 -12.00
N LEU A 247 18.16 -3.90 -12.26
CA LEU A 247 17.16 -3.74 -13.33
C LEU A 247 16.22 -2.56 -13.07
N ALA A 248 15.79 -2.37 -11.82
CA ALA A 248 14.97 -1.23 -11.43
C ALA A 248 15.75 0.10 -11.57
N PHE A 249 17.06 0.11 -11.30
CA PHE A 249 17.91 1.29 -11.52
C PHE A 249 18.01 1.65 -13.02
N ILE A 250 18.07 0.65 -13.90
CA ILE A 250 18.09 0.86 -15.36
C ILE A 250 16.78 1.51 -15.85
N ARG A 251 15.64 1.11 -15.29
CA ARG A 251 14.30 1.61 -15.66
C ARG A 251 13.99 3.01 -15.14
N ARG A 252 14.79 3.56 -14.23
CA ARG A 252 14.55 4.86 -13.59
C ARG A 252 14.17 6.00 -14.55
N PRO A 253 14.86 6.23 -15.68
CA PRO A 253 14.50 7.34 -16.57
C PRO A 253 13.14 7.15 -17.24
N MET A 254 12.77 5.91 -17.54
CA MET A 254 11.46 5.57 -18.11
C MET A 254 10.33 5.83 -17.13
N GLN A 255 10.48 5.35 -15.90
CA GLN A 255 9.51 5.58 -14.83
C GLN A 255 9.41 7.06 -14.45
N SER A 256 10.54 7.78 -14.50
CA SER A 256 10.57 9.22 -14.22
C SER A 256 9.85 10.02 -15.31
N ALA A 257 10.01 9.65 -16.59
CA ALA A 257 9.25 10.27 -17.68
C ALA A 257 7.73 10.18 -17.44
N ASN A 258 7.23 9.01 -17.04
CA ASN A 258 5.81 8.81 -16.74
C ASN A 258 5.35 9.67 -15.55
N ALA A 259 6.15 9.72 -14.47
CA ALA A 259 5.84 10.52 -13.30
C ALA A 259 5.84 12.02 -13.60
N PHE A 260 6.79 12.49 -14.42
CA PHE A 260 6.85 13.90 -14.82
C PHE A 260 5.68 14.30 -15.71
N ALA A 261 5.31 13.45 -16.68
CA ALA A 261 4.13 13.67 -17.50
C ALA A 261 2.85 13.72 -16.66
N HIS A 262 2.71 12.81 -15.70
CA HIS A 262 1.56 12.78 -14.79
C HIS A 262 1.46 14.08 -13.96
N VAL A 263 2.56 14.56 -13.38
CA VAL A 263 2.56 15.82 -12.62
C VAL A 263 2.22 17.01 -13.50
N ALA A 264 2.76 17.07 -14.72
CA ALA A 264 2.43 18.14 -15.66
C ALA A 264 0.94 18.15 -16.07
N GLN A 265 0.31 16.97 -16.15
CA GLN A 265 -1.12 16.84 -16.45
C GLN A 265 -2.02 17.26 -15.26
N GLN A 266 -1.60 16.96 -14.03
CA GLN A 266 -2.42 17.18 -12.83
C GLN A 266 -2.25 18.58 -12.23
N CYS A 267 -1.07 19.20 -12.36
CA CYS A 267 -0.77 20.47 -11.72
C CYS A 267 -0.72 21.61 -12.76
N SER A 268 -1.65 22.57 -12.68
CA SER A 268 -1.78 23.66 -13.66
C SER A 268 -0.57 24.59 -13.74
N GLY A 269 0.20 24.73 -12.65
CA GLY A 269 1.41 25.55 -12.62
C GLY A 269 2.51 25.09 -13.61
N PHE A 270 2.44 23.84 -14.09
CA PHE A 270 3.38 23.31 -15.08
C PHE A 270 3.15 23.83 -16.51
N ARG A 271 2.12 24.66 -16.75
CA ARG A 271 1.94 25.38 -18.02
C ARG A 271 3.04 26.41 -18.28
N LYS A 272 3.75 26.83 -17.23
CA LYS A 272 4.87 27.77 -17.31
C LYS A 272 5.94 27.39 -16.31
N ILE A 273 7.07 26.91 -16.81
CA ILE A 273 8.15 26.33 -16.02
C ILE A 273 9.38 27.23 -16.07
N LYS A 274 9.93 27.53 -14.90
CA LYS A 274 11.25 28.12 -14.74
C LYS A 274 12.14 27.16 -13.98
N ILE A 275 13.41 27.09 -14.36
CA ILE A 275 14.40 26.26 -13.68
C ILE A 275 15.56 27.16 -13.23
N THR A 276 15.81 27.17 -11.93
CA THR A 276 16.91 27.91 -11.30
C THR A 276 17.95 26.92 -10.78
N LEU A 277 19.14 26.96 -11.36
CA LEU A 277 20.27 26.13 -10.97
C LEU A 277 21.20 26.95 -10.09
N LEU A 278 21.41 26.51 -8.85
CA LEU A 278 22.31 27.20 -7.92
C LEU A 278 23.75 26.77 -8.17
N ASP A 279 24.65 27.75 -8.35
CA ASP A 279 26.07 27.47 -8.33
C ASP A 279 26.53 27.11 -6.92
N SER A 280 27.26 25.99 -6.85
CA SER A 280 27.78 25.47 -5.60
C SER A 280 28.87 26.39 -5.04
N LEU A 281 28.87 26.57 -3.71
CA LEU A 281 29.94 27.30 -3.05
C LEU A 281 31.26 26.52 -3.15
N PRO A 282 32.42 27.20 -3.30
CA PRO A 282 33.70 26.52 -3.35
C PRO A 282 33.98 25.82 -2.02
N PRO A 283 34.59 24.63 -2.05
CA PRO A 283 34.98 23.94 -0.83
C PRO A 283 36.08 24.71 -0.10
N ARG A 284 36.05 24.72 1.23
CA ARG A 284 36.99 25.50 2.07
C ARG A 284 37.73 24.64 3.07
N LYS A 285 38.92 25.10 3.49
CA LYS A 285 39.66 24.53 4.61
C LYS A 285 39.07 25.03 5.91
N VAL A 286 38.97 24.15 6.89
CA VAL A 286 38.54 24.45 8.25
C VAL A 286 39.65 23.96 9.17
N GLU A 287 40.05 24.80 10.11
CA GLU A 287 41.07 24.45 11.10
C GLU A 287 40.56 23.34 12.01
N GLN A 288 41.49 22.58 12.60
CA GLN A 288 41.13 21.54 13.54
C GLN A 288 40.80 22.14 14.90
N TRP A 289 39.72 21.65 15.53
CA TRP A 289 39.40 22.02 16.90
C TRP A 289 40.25 21.24 17.90
N HIS A 290 40.75 21.92 18.93
CA HIS A 290 41.54 21.30 19.99
C HIS A 290 40.64 20.47 20.91
N LEU A 291 40.68 19.14 20.75
CA LEU A 291 39.98 18.20 21.62
C LEU A 291 40.67 18.15 23.00
N SER A 292 39.93 18.08 24.11
CA SER A 292 40.48 17.95 25.48
C SER A 292 40.88 16.49 25.77
N GLU A 293 42.09 16.21 26.25
CA GLU A 293 42.58 14.81 26.45
C GLU A 293 41.66 13.97 27.34
N GLU A 294 40.92 14.62 28.24
CA GLU A 294 39.94 14.02 29.13
C GLU A 294 38.68 13.51 28.40
N GLU A 295 38.18 14.23 27.38
CA GLU A 295 36.98 13.83 26.63
C GLU A 295 37.29 12.87 25.47
N PHE A 296 38.51 12.87 24.93
CA PHE A 296 38.88 12.06 23.76
C PHE A 296 40.29 11.44 23.89
N PRO A 297 40.43 10.11 24.04
CA PRO A 297 41.72 9.45 24.23
C PRO A 297 42.74 9.75 23.11
N ALA A 298 43.98 10.07 23.49
CA ALA A 298 45.06 10.45 22.58
C ALA A 298 45.37 9.41 21.49
N THR A 299 45.21 8.11 21.80
CA THR A 299 45.45 6.99 20.88
C THR A 299 44.58 7.03 19.63
N LYS A 300 43.33 7.49 19.75
CA LYS A 300 42.39 7.59 18.62
C LYS A 300 42.57 8.88 17.81
N ARG A 301 43.10 9.95 18.41
CA ARG A 301 43.44 11.22 17.71
C ARG A 301 44.62 11.08 16.75
N LEU A 302 45.54 10.18 17.10
CA LEU A 302 46.74 9.88 16.31
C LEU A 302 46.47 8.87 15.19
N GLU A 303 45.23 8.40 15.02
CA GLU A 303 44.89 7.51 13.91
C GLU A 303 45.09 8.21 12.56
N PRO A 304 45.85 7.61 11.62
CA PRO A 304 46.08 8.20 10.30
C PRO A 304 44.77 8.51 9.55
N LYS A 305 43.73 7.68 9.75
CA LYS A 305 42.39 7.90 9.17
C LYS A 305 41.74 9.18 9.68
N PHE A 306 41.94 9.55 10.94
CA PHE A 306 41.38 10.77 11.55
C PHE A 306 42.02 12.02 10.98
N GLY A 307 43.36 12.06 10.97
CA GLY A 307 44.10 13.16 10.34
C GLY A 307 43.71 13.34 8.86
N ASN A 308 43.53 12.23 8.13
CA ASN A 308 43.09 12.27 6.73
C ASN A 308 41.68 12.84 6.55
N LEU A 309 40.73 12.57 7.46
CA LEU A 309 39.37 13.13 7.38
C LEU A 309 39.34 14.62 7.72
N ILE A 310 40.12 15.05 8.72
CA ILE A 310 40.23 16.47 9.10
C ILE A 310 40.83 17.28 7.96
N ALA A 311 41.91 16.77 7.34
CA ALA A 311 42.61 17.46 6.25
C ALA A 311 41.77 17.64 4.97
N LYS A 312 40.65 16.91 4.83
CA LYS A 312 39.75 17.08 3.68
C LYS A 312 39.04 18.42 3.74
N LEU A 313 38.93 19.06 2.57
CA LEU A 313 38.11 20.25 2.38
C LEU A 313 36.66 19.97 2.79
N LYS A 314 36.01 21.02 3.31
CA LYS A 314 34.60 21.01 3.70
C LYS A 314 33.77 21.61 2.57
N HIS A 315 32.62 21.00 2.34
CA HIS A 315 31.70 21.25 1.25
C HIS A 315 30.34 21.58 1.84
N VAL A 316 29.67 22.59 1.28
CA VAL A 316 28.26 22.80 1.59
C VAL A 316 27.48 21.77 0.78
N HIS A 317 26.73 20.92 1.47
CA HIS A 317 25.93 19.89 0.83
C HIS A 317 24.74 20.54 0.09
N ALA A 318 24.24 19.88 -0.96
CA ALA A 318 23.15 20.37 -1.80
C ALA A 318 21.88 20.74 -0.98
N GLU A 319 21.57 19.95 0.05
CA GLU A 319 20.43 20.21 0.93
C GLU A 319 20.60 21.52 1.71
N MET A 320 21.80 21.78 2.21
CA MET A 320 22.11 23.00 2.96
C MET A 320 22.14 24.23 2.05
N MET A 321 22.58 24.07 0.80
CA MET A 321 22.50 25.12 -0.22
C MET A 321 21.05 25.53 -0.49
N LEU A 322 20.15 24.55 -0.71
CA LEU A 322 18.74 24.84 -0.99
C LEU A 322 18.01 25.41 0.22
N MET A 323 18.17 24.80 1.40
CA MET A 323 17.57 25.33 2.63
C MET A 323 17.98 26.79 2.81
N ALA A 324 19.28 27.10 2.77
CA ALA A 324 19.77 28.46 2.95
C ALA A 324 19.24 29.44 1.90
N TYR A 325 19.21 29.04 0.62
CA TYR A 325 18.68 29.86 -0.46
C TYR A 325 17.19 30.15 -0.28
N LEU A 326 16.39 29.14 0.04
CA LEU A 326 14.94 29.28 0.22
C LEU A 326 14.59 30.05 1.48
N SER A 327 15.31 29.84 2.59
CA SER A 327 15.13 30.60 3.82
C SER A 327 15.45 32.09 3.64
N SER A 328 16.33 32.45 2.69
CA SER A 328 16.65 33.85 2.37
C SER A 328 15.59 34.57 1.51
N ARG A 329 14.61 33.86 0.94
CA ARG A 329 13.57 34.44 0.08
C ARG A 329 12.33 34.91 0.87
N ILE A 330 11.77 36.04 0.44
CA ILE A 330 10.51 36.64 0.92
C ILE A 330 9.71 37.12 -0.32
N PRO A 331 8.40 36.84 -0.44
CA PRO A 331 7.55 36.05 0.46
C PRO A 331 7.72 34.52 0.27
N ARG A 332 7.38 33.74 1.32
CA ARG A 332 7.57 32.28 1.38
C ARG A 332 6.34 31.46 1.00
N THR A 333 5.23 32.12 0.70
CA THR A 333 3.91 31.50 0.50
C THR A 333 3.88 30.45 -0.60
N ASP A 334 4.81 30.54 -1.54
CA ASP A 334 4.81 29.71 -2.74
C ASP A 334 5.80 28.53 -2.63
N VAL A 335 6.55 28.41 -1.53
CA VAL A 335 7.55 27.35 -1.38
C VAL A 335 6.86 26.06 -0.92
N PHE A 336 6.94 25.02 -1.75
CA PHE A 336 6.46 23.69 -1.38
C PHE A 336 7.36 23.10 -0.27
N PRO A 337 6.81 22.63 0.86
CA PRO A 337 7.59 22.29 2.07
C PRO A 337 8.29 20.92 1.98
N TYR A 338 8.95 20.64 0.85
CA TYR A 338 9.68 19.40 0.61
C TYR A 338 10.94 19.63 -0.22
N LEU A 339 12.04 19.00 0.17
CA LEU A 339 13.25 18.91 -0.64
C LEU A 339 13.37 17.50 -1.21
N GLY A 340 13.38 17.39 -2.54
CA GLY A 340 13.78 16.17 -3.22
C GLY A 340 15.29 16.00 -3.17
N ILE A 341 15.77 14.78 -2.95
CA ILE A 341 17.21 14.54 -2.78
C ILE A 341 17.62 13.25 -3.49
N SER A 342 18.69 13.34 -4.28
CA SER A 342 19.25 12.21 -5.06
C SER A 342 19.72 11.04 -4.19
N LYS A 343 19.94 11.30 -2.91
CA LYS A 343 20.32 10.37 -1.85
C LYS A 343 19.54 10.74 -0.58
N LYS A 344 19.25 9.79 0.31
CA LYS A 344 18.72 10.15 1.64
C LYS A 344 19.68 11.15 2.31
N THR A 345 19.17 12.03 3.17
CA THR A 345 20.01 13.03 3.86
C THR A 345 21.10 12.37 4.69
N CYS A 346 22.27 13.00 4.77
CA CYS A 346 23.25 12.60 5.79
C CYS A 346 22.80 13.02 7.19
N LEU A 347 23.38 12.41 8.23
CA LEU A 347 23.00 12.67 9.63
C LEU A 347 22.93 14.17 9.95
N LEU A 348 23.96 14.92 9.55
CA LEU A 348 24.07 16.37 9.80
C LEU A 348 23.02 17.18 9.01
N CYS A 349 22.83 16.89 7.72
CA CYS A 349 21.80 17.55 6.90
C CYS A 349 20.40 17.30 7.45
N GLY A 350 20.06 16.05 7.77
CA GLY A 350 18.73 15.72 8.29
C GLY A 350 18.46 16.33 9.65
N HIS A 351 19.47 16.40 10.53
CA HIS A 351 19.34 17.10 11.81
C HIS A 351 19.08 18.60 11.60
N MET A 352 19.84 19.27 10.71
CA MET A 352 19.59 20.68 10.39
C MET A 352 18.16 20.90 9.89
N LEU A 353 17.71 20.11 8.91
CA LEU A 353 16.38 20.27 8.32
C LEU A 353 15.26 20.02 9.34
N ARG A 354 15.42 19.02 10.21
CA ARG A 354 14.48 18.72 11.29
C ARG A 354 14.35 19.87 12.27
N GLU A 355 15.46 20.43 12.75
CA GLU A 355 15.42 21.54 13.72
C GLU A 355 14.93 22.85 13.10
N MET A 356 15.20 23.07 11.81
CA MET A 356 14.65 24.21 11.07
C MET A 356 13.14 24.07 10.89
N GLY A 357 12.62 22.85 10.73
CA GLY A 357 11.19 22.55 10.65
C GLY A 357 10.49 23.13 9.41
N GLN A 358 11.25 23.48 8.37
CA GLN A 358 10.74 24.15 7.16
C GLN A 358 10.45 23.18 6.01
N PHE A 359 11.20 22.07 5.95
CA PHE A 359 11.17 21.17 4.81
C PHE A 359 11.18 19.72 5.26
N GLU A 360 10.27 18.94 4.69
CA GLU A 360 10.32 17.49 4.74
C GLU A 360 11.31 16.93 3.70
N THR A 361 11.80 15.71 3.93
CA THR A 361 12.62 14.96 2.99
C THR A 361 12.24 13.49 3.01
N ARG A 362 12.66 12.71 2.01
CA ARG A 362 12.42 11.26 1.94
C ARG A 362 12.98 10.46 3.11
N GLY A 363 13.99 10.99 3.81
CA GLY A 363 14.60 10.31 4.95
C GLY A 363 16.08 10.63 5.15
N ASN A 364 16.70 9.94 6.10
CA ASN A 364 18.08 10.10 6.52
C ASN A 364 18.78 8.75 6.57
N HIS A 365 20.03 8.66 6.10
CA HIS A 365 20.77 7.39 6.06
C HIS A 365 21.71 7.16 7.27
N GLY A 366 21.69 8.01 8.29
CA GLY A 366 22.47 7.84 9.53
C GLY A 366 23.98 8.09 9.44
N LYS A 367 24.61 7.94 8.27
CA LYS A 367 26.06 8.23 8.12
C LYS A 367 26.41 9.70 8.36
N CYS A 368 27.47 9.90 9.13
CA CYS A 368 28.07 11.20 9.40
C CYS A 368 29.21 11.48 8.42
N TYR A 369 29.20 12.67 7.80
CA TYR A 369 30.26 13.10 6.89
C TYR A 369 31.02 14.30 7.46
N SER A 370 32.30 14.09 7.75
CA SER A 370 33.22 15.14 8.22
C SER A 370 33.55 16.22 7.21
N GLN A 371 33.13 16.05 5.95
CA GLN A 371 33.30 17.02 4.87
C GLN A 371 32.14 18.01 4.79
N TRP A 372 31.19 17.95 5.73
CA TRP A 372 30.02 18.81 5.78
C TRP A 372 30.33 20.20 6.33
N THR A 373 29.65 21.24 5.82
CA THR A 373 29.61 22.59 6.41
C THR A 373 28.38 23.39 5.92
N LEU A 374 28.18 24.59 6.48
CA LEU A 374 27.16 25.57 6.10
C LEU A 374 27.79 26.76 5.35
N PRO A 375 27.01 27.60 4.64
CA PRO A 375 27.50 28.90 4.17
C PRO A 375 27.99 29.78 5.32
N SER A 376 29.09 30.50 5.13
CA SER A 376 29.72 31.31 6.20
C SER A 376 28.87 32.50 6.64
N VAL A 377 28.11 33.08 5.70
CA VAL A 377 27.22 34.22 5.94
C VAL A 377 25.89 33.92 5.26
N LEU A 378 24.79 34.16 5.97
CA LEU A 378 23.43 34.04 5.46
C LEU A 378 22.61 35.26 5.85
N TRP A 379 21.72 35.67 4.96
CA TRP A 379 20.73 36.71 5.22
C TRP A 379 19.37 36.05 5.31
N ILE A 380 18.82 35.96 6.52
CA ILE A 380 17.56 35.25 6.81
C ILE A 380 16.71 36.07 7.79
N ASN A 381 15.44 35.73 7.93
CA ASN A 381 14.56 36.44 8.87
C ASN A 381 14.98 36.19 10.33
N SER A 382 14.62 37.11 11.22
CA SER A 382 15.02 37.05 12.63
C SER A 382 14.52 35.81 13.39
N GLU A 383 13.37 35.25 12.99
CA GLU A 383 12.84 34.01 13.57
C GLU A 383 13.70 32.78 13.19
N ASP A 384 14.10 32.67 11.93
CA ASP A 384 14.93 31.57 11.47
C ASP A 384 16.38 31.70 11.93
N VAL A 385 16.88 32.91 12.19
CA VAL A 385 18.19 33.07 12.86
C VAL A 385 18.20 32.28 14.18
N LYS A 386 17.13 32.39 14.97
CA LYS A 386 17.03 31.66 16.25
C LYS A 386 16.95 30.15 16.03
N LYS A 387 16.15 29.69 15.05
CA LYS A 387 16.03 28.26 14.71
C LYS A 387 17.36 27.70 14.20
N LEU A 388 18.07 28.44 13.35
CA LEU A 388 19.35 28.07 12.78
C LEU A 388 20.45 27.99 13.85
N CYS A 389 20.53 28.99 14.74
CA CYS A 389 21.44 28.95 15.89
C CYS A 389 21.14 27.74 16.79
N LYS A 390 19.87 27.48 17.09
CA LYS A 390 19.45 26.31 17.88
C LYS A 390 19.83 25.01 17.17
N ALA A 391 19.59 24.89 15.86
CA ALA A 391 19.91 23.71 15.08
C ALA A 391 21.40 23.38 15.11
N VAL A 392 22.26 24.39 14.92
CA VAL A 392 23.72 24.25 15.01
C VAL A 392 24.16 23.83 16.41
N GLN A 393 23.57 24.42 17.45
CA GLN A 393 23.86 24.05 18.84
C GLN A 393 23.44 22.60 19.14
N CYS A 394 22.25 22.18 18.71
CA CYS A 394 21.77 20.81 18.91
C CYS A 394 22.65 19.78 18.16
N ILE A 395 23.15 20.08 16.96
CA ILE A 395 24.13 19.22 16.28
C ILE A 395 25.40 19.08 17.10
N ARG A 396 25.93 20.19 17.60
CA ARG A 396 27.14 20.20 18.44
C ARG A 396 26.95 19.34 19.70
N ASP A 397 25.85 19.56 20.41
CA ASP A 397 25.53 18.83 21.65
C ASP A 397 25.34 17.34 21.38
N SER A 398 24.67 17.00 20.27
CA SER A 398 24.44 15.63 19.84
C SER A 398 25.72 14.90 19.42
N LEU A 399 26.64 15.59 18.75
CA LEU A 399 27.94 15.03 18.39
C LEU A 399 28.79 14.76 19.64
N ARG A 400 28.65 15.61 20.68
CA ARG A 400 29.33 15.48 21.98
C ARG A 400 28.74 14.40 22.88
N SER A 401 27.41 14.26 22.94
CA SER A 401 26.78 13.24 23.80
C SER A 401 27.08 11.86 23.22
N MET A 402 27.98 11.12 23.87
CA MET A 402 28.45 9.78 23.47
C MET A 402 27.36 8.69 23.63
N ASP A 403 26.10 9.03 23.38
CA ASP A 403 24.94 8.19 23.66
C ASP A 403 24.70 7.19 22.52
N GLU A 404 24.34 5.95 22.88
CA GLU A 404 23.97 4.90 21.92
C GLU A 404 22.65 5.21 21.21
N ALA A 405 21.82 6.11 21.76
CA ALA A 405 20.54 6.52 21.19
C ALA A 405 20.63 7.32 19.86
N PHE A 406 21.82 7.80 19.48
CA PHE A 406 22.06 8.45 18.17
C PHE A 406 22.41 7.46 17.05
N HIS A 407 22.42 6.18 17.37
CA HIS A 407 23.01 5.15 16.55
C HIS A 407 21.95 4.52 15.65
N ARG A 408 21.78 5.12 14.47
CA ARG A 408 21.09 4.47 13.35
C ARG A 408 22.09 3.64 12.56
N ASP A 409 21.74 2.38 12.33
CA ASP A 409 22.41 1.55 11.33
C ASP A 409 22.38 2.25 9.97
N ALA A 410 23.51 2.19 9.27
CA ALA A 410 23.76 3.05 8.13
C ALA A 410 22.98 2.55 6.90
N GLU A 411 21.78 3.09 6.70
CA GLU A 411 20.95 2.72 5.55
C GLU A 411 21.60 3.08 4.20
N LYS A 412 21.19 2.37 3.14
CA LYS A 412 21.68 2.60 1.77
C LYS A 412 21.32 4.01 1.30
N GLU A 413 22.35 4.79 0.94
CA GLU A 413 22.24 6.20 0.57
C GLU A 413 21.33 6.46 -0.65
N SER A 414 21.24 5.52 -1.58
CA SER A 414 20.47 5.64 -2.82
C SER A 414 19.44 4.51 -2.89
N MET A 415 18.20 4.79 -2.50
CA MET A 415 17.05 3.89 -2.70
C MET A 415 15.88 4.63 -3.32
N ILE A 416 15.86 4.70 -4.66
CA ILE A 416 14.66 4.60 -5.50
C ILE A 416 15.08 3.91 -6.82
N ALA A 417 15.67 2.72 -6.78
CA ALA A 417 15.48 1.77 -7.89
C ALA A 417 14.08 1.27 -7.66
N ALA A 418 13.07 1.85 -8.32
CA ALA A 418 11.66 1.59 -8.04
C ALA A 418 11.44 1.22 -6.56
N ALA A 419 11.47 2.21 -5.66
CA ALA A 419 10.73 1.96 -4.43
C ALA A 419 9.32 1.59 -4.90
N ILE A 420 8.84 0.40 -4.51
CA ILE A 420 7.43 0.31 -4.19
C ILE A 420 7.19 1.51 -3.26
N PRO A 421 6.39 2.50 -3.68
CA PRO A 421 6.59 3.90 -3.31
C PRO A 421 6.36 4.14 -1.81
N PRO A 422 7.15 5.01 -1.15
CA PRO A 422 6.65 5.77 -0.02
C PRO A 422 5.95 7.02 -0.57
N ALA A 423 4.62 7.02 -0.56
CA ALA A 423 3.81 8.19 -0.83
C ALA A 423 2.67 8.28 0.20
N TYR A 424 2.86 9.13 1.20
CA TYR A 424 1.77 9.71 1.97
C TYR A 424 1.19 10.88 1.17
N ALA A 425 0.38 10.59 0.15
CA ALA A 425 -0.78 11.36 -0.31
C ALA A 425 -1.58 10.44 -1.25
N ARG A 426 -2.90 10.42 -1.06
CA ARG A 426 -3.84 9.48 -1.68
C ARG A 426 -3.79 9.53 -3.21
N THR A 427 -3.17 8.52 -3.81
CA THR A 427 -3.57 7.95 -5.10
C THR A 427 -3.22 6.47 -5.08
N GLN A 428 -4.19 5.64 -5.48
CA GLN A 428 -4.17 4.17 -5.44
C GLN A 428 -2.81 3.59 -5.85
N THR A 429 -2.20 2.84 -4.95
CA THR A 429 -1.00 2.00 -5.21
C THR A 429 -1.43 0.55 -5.23
N ILE A 430 -0.68 -0.44 -5.72
CA ILE A 430 -1.07 -1.89 -5.66
C ILE A 430 -1.22 -2.44 -4.21
N PHE A 431 -0.97 -1.59 -3.22
CA PHE A 431 -1.10 -1.83 -1.79
C PHE A 431 -2.24 -0.99 -1.15
N ASN A 432 -2.95 -0.19 -1.97
CA ASN A 432 -4.14 0.63 -1.71
C ASN A 432 -5.14 0.65 -2.89
N SER A 433 -4.84 -0.05 -3.98
CA SER A 433 -5.84 -0.70 -4.77
C SER A 433 -6.42 -1.68 -3.77
N MET A 434 -7.74 -1.87 -3.83
CA MET A 434 -8.15 -3.26 -3.82
C MET A 434 -7.14 -3.97 -4.73
N VAL A 435 -6.22 -4.77 -4.18
CA VAL A 435 -5.91 -5.97 -4.94
C VAL A 435 -7.29 -6.58 -5.01
N GLU A 436 -7.98 -6.31 -6.11
CA GLU A 436 -9.02 -7.20 -6.57
C GLU A 436 -8.32 -8.54 -6.48
N ASP A 437 -8.71 -9.29 -5.44
CA ASP A 437 -8.21 -10.63 -5.20
C ASP A 437 -8.23 -11.30 -6.59
N PRO A 438 -7.21 -12.03 -7.02
CA PRO A 438 -7.37 -12.90 -8.17
C PRO A 438 -8.61 -13.79 -8.06
N ARG A 439 -9.17 -13.97 -6.84
CA ARG A 439 -10.50 -14.52 -6.55
C ARG A 439 -11.62 -13.49 -6.33
N PHE A 440 -11.39 -12.18 -6.34
CA PHE A 440 -12.42 -11.14 -6.54
C PHE A 440 -12.59 -10.84 -8.02
N LEU A 441 -11.56 -10.86 -8.86
CA LEU A 441 -11.73 -10.87 -10.33
C LEU A 441 -12.01 -12.28 -10.87
N ALA A 442 -11.58 -13.37 -10.21
CA ALA A 442 -12.09 -14.70 -10.55
C ALA A 442 -13.42 -15.02 -9.86
N ARG A 443 -13.85 -14.37 -8.75
CA ARG A 443 -15.25 -14.44 -8.28
C ARG A 443 -16.15 -13.35 -8.82
N GLU A 444 -15.67 -12.22 -9.32
CA GLU A 444 -16.45 -11.33 -10.18
C GLU A 444 -16.48 -11.94 -11.57
N ALA A 445 -15.39 -12.47 -12.13
CA ALA A 445 -15.48 -13.26 -13.35
C ALA A 445 -16.17 -14.60 -13.14
N GLU A 446 -16.22 -15.25 -11.95
CA GLU A 446 -17.06 -16.44 -11.68
C GLU A 446 -18.51 -16.04 -11.32
N TRP A 447 -18.79 -14.96 -10.57
CA TRP A 447 -20.15 -14.46 -10.31
C TRP A 447 -20.76 -13.79 -11.55
N PHE A 448 -19.98 -13.03 -12.32
CA PHE A 448 -20.35 -12.48 -13.61
C PHE A 448 -20.21 -13.50 -14.75
N THR A 449 -19.37 -14.55 -14.72
CA THR A 449 -19.58 -15.70 -15.62
C THR A 449 -20.74 -16.57 -15.15
N MET A 450 -21.18 -16.55 -13.89
CA MET A 450 -22.47 -17.14 -13.52
C MET A 450 -23.65 -16.30 -14.04
N SER A 451 -23.50 -14.99 -14.19
CA SER A 451 -24.52 -14.14 -14.85
C SER A 451 -24.40 -14.06 -16.38
N HIS A 452 -23.21 -14.26 -16.98
CA HIS A 452 -22.99 -14.25 -18.44
C HIS A 452 -22.90 -15.65 -19.09
N ARG A 453 -22.54 -16.73 -18.35
CA ARG A 453 -22.86 -18.11 -18.78
C ARG A 453 -24.35 -18.37 -18.70
N ARG A 454 -25.10 -17.77 -17.78
CA ARG A 454 -26.57 -17.92 -17.78
C ARG A 454 -27.25 -17.33 -19.01
N ASN A 455 -26.63 -16.39 -19.74
CA ASN A 455 -27.17 -15.89 -21.01
C ASN A 455 -26.50 -16.47 -22.26
N ILE A 456 -25.29 -17.03 -22.19
CA ILE A 456 -24.64 -17.70 -23.33
C ILE A 456 -24.95 -19.21 -23.35
N GLU A 457 -25.03 -19.89 -22.19
CA GLU A 457 -25.53 -21.26 -22.10
C GLU A 457 -27.06 -21.33 -22.24
N ALA A 458 -27.84 -20.29 -21.88
CA ALA A 458 -29.25 -20.24 -22.29
C ALA A 458 -29.43 -20.02 -23.81
N LYS A 459 -28.43 -19.50 -24.52
CA LYS A 459 -28.49 -19.32 -25.99
C LYS A 459 -27.94 -20.54 -26.75
N TYR A 460 -26.88 -21.18 -26.24
CA TYR A 460 -26.32 -22.41 -26.80
C TYR A 460 -27.11 -23.67 -26.39
N VAL A 461 -27.70 -23.74 -25.19
CA VAL A 461 -28.59 -24.86 -24.82
C VAL A 461 -29.90 -24.76 -25.59
N VAL A 462 -30.43 -23.58 -25.89
CA VAL A 462 -31.63 -23.42 -26.74
C VAL A 462 -31.35 -23.75 -28.21
N GLU A 463 -30.19 -23.38 -28.78
CA GLU A 463 -29.83 -23.76 -30.16
C GLU A 463 -29.39 -25.25 -30.29
N PHE A 464 -28.82 -25.85 -29.24
CA PHE A 464 -28.45 -27.27 -29.22
C PHE A 464 -29.66 -28.19 -28.95
N TRP A 465 -30.61 -27.79 -28.08
CA TRP A 465 -31.87 -28.54 -27.85
C TRP A 465 -32.87 -28.42 -29.01
N LEU A 466 -32.89 -27.31 -29.75
CA LEU A 466 -33.75 -27.18 -30.94
C LEU A 466 -33.20 -27.94 -32.16
N SER A 467 -31.93 -28.35 -32.14
CA SER A 467 -31.30 -29.19 -33.16
C SER A 467 -31.58 -30.68 -32.95
N GLU A 468 -31.58 -31.16 -31.70
CA GLU A 468 -31.83 -32.58 -31.40
C GLU A 468 -33.32 -32.97 -31.32
N ILE A 469 -34.25 -32.01 -31.21
CA ILE A 469 -35.69 -32.29 -31.30
C ILE A 469 -36.15 -32.62 -32.74
N SER A 470 -35.29 -32.47 -33.76
CA SER A 470 -35.66 -32.79 -35.15
C SER A 470 -35.26 -34.20 -35.62
N ILE A 471 -34.64 -35.04 -34.80
CA ILE A 471 -34.28 -36.41 -35.22
C ILE A 471 -34.70 -37.42 -34.15
N VAL A 472 -35.55 -38.37 -34.59
CA VAL A 472 -36.13 -39.53 -33.88
C VAL A 472 -37.41 -39.29 -33.09
N ASN A 473 -38.48 -38.95 -33.82
CA ASN A 473 -39.70 -39.74 -33.71
C ASN A 473 -39.43 -41.13 -34.31
N SER A 474 -39.50 -42.21 -33.53
CA SER A 474 -39.84 -43.57 -34.00
C SER A 474 -39.60 -44.62 -32.90
N GLU A 475 -40.69 -44.99 -32.24
CA GLU A 475 -41.10 -46.35 -31.86
C GLU A 475 -40.16 -47.36 -31.14
N ALA A 476 -40.75 -47.91 -30.07
CA ALA A 476 -40.67 -49.29 -29.54
C ALA A 476 -39.68 -49.60 -28.40
N MET A 477 -39.90 -50.54 -27.46
CA MET A 477 -41.06 -51.23 -26.87
C MET A 477 -40.47 -52.30 -25.90
N TRP A 478 -40.80 -52.23 -24.59
CA TRP A 478 -40.66 -53.27 -23.52
C TRP A 478 -39.22 -53.76 -23.18
N ASP A 479 -38.85 -54.32 -22.02
CA ASP A 479 -39.54 -54.83 -20.83
C ASP A 479 -38.55 -54.96 -19.64
N ILE A 480 -39.11 -55.17 -18.46
CA ILE A 480 -38.52 -55.34 -17.12
C ILE A 480 -37.72 -56.66 -17.00
N THR A 481 -36.59 -56.69 -16.25
CA THR A 481 -36.31 -57.63 -15.13
C THR A 481 -34.84 -57.69 -14.70
N ASP A 482 -34.69 -57.96 -13.39
CA ASP A 482 -33.60 -58.63 -12.68
C ASP A 482 -32.31 -57.91 -12.28
N MET A 483 -32.18 -57.80 -10.95
CA MET A 483 -30.91 -57.81 -10.21
C MET A 483 -30.66 -59.26 -9.76
N PRO A 484 -29.41 -59.75 -9.68
CA PRO A 484 -28.94 -60.10 -8.32
C PRO A 484 -27.44 -59.89 -8.03
N ARG A 485 -27.21 -59.85 -6.71
CA ARG A 485 -25.99 -59.81 -5.88
C ARG A 485 -24.98 -60.95 -6.13
N THR A 486 -23.67 -60.72 -5.94
CA THR A 486 -22.84 -61.20 -4.79
C THR A 486 -21.31 -61.16 -5.03
N ILE A 487 -20.59 -60.52 -4.07
CA ILE A 487 -19.34 -60.88 -3.35
C ILE A 487 -18.23 -61.71 -4.07
N ALA A 488 -17.01 -61.15 -4.20
CA ALA A 488 -15.79 -61.51 -3.42
C ALA A 488 -14.44 -61.10 -4.10
N GLU A 489 -13.44 -60.78 -3.25
CA GLU A 489 -11.97 -60.79 -3.43
C GLU A 489 -11.25 -59.55 -4.04
N GLY A 490 -10.32 -58.96 -3.27
CA GLY A 490 -9.34 -57.94 -3.71
C GLY A 490 -8.05 -58.56 -4.30
N PRO A 491 -6.92 -57.83 -4.53
CA PRO A 491 -6.52 -56.54 -3.92
C PRO A 491 -5.76 -55.52 -4.84
N LYS A 492 -5.48 -54.32 -4.28
CA LYS A 492 -4.43 -53.30 -4.63
C LYS A 492 -4.47 -52.62 -6.02
N SER A 493 -4.77 -51.32 -6.06
CA SER A 493 -3.83 -50.17 -6.06
C SER A 493 -4.44 -48.91 -6.73
N GLU A 494 -3.96 -47.75 -6.28
CA GLU A 494 -3.92 -46.44 -6.97
C GLU A 494 -5.18 -45.53 -6.96
N ASP A 495 -5.06 -44.48 -6.13
CA ASP A 495 -5.50 -43.10 -6.29
C ASP A 495 -6.57 -42.80 -7.37
N ALA A 496 -7.83 -42.77 -6.92
CA ALA A 496 -8.87 -41.95 -7.52
C ALA A 496 -9.75 -41.37 -6.41
N THR A 497 -9.78 -40.04 -6.29
CA THR A 497 -10.76 -39.30 -5.48
C THR A 497 -12.18 -39.58 -5.99
N PRO A 498 -13.14 -39.98 -5.13
CA PRO A 498 -14.48 -40.33 -5.59
C PRO A 498 -15.34 -39.07 -5.77
N THR A 499 -15.98 -38.96 -6.94
CA THR A 499 -17.11 -38.05 -7.15
C THR A 499 -18.29 -38.55 -6.28
N ALA A 500 -18.75 -37.74 -5.34
CA ALA A 500 -19.80 -38.13 -4.40
C ALA A 500 -21.13 -38.40 -5.12
N CYS A 501 -21.82 -39.48 -4.73
CA CYS A 501 -23.15 -39.86 -5.19
C CYS A 501 -24.20 -38.80 -4.78
N ALA A 502 -25.17 -38.50 -5.65
CA ALA A 502 -26.24 -37.51 -5.40
C ALA A 502 -27.06 -37.81 -4.11
N PHE A 503 -27.22 -39.08 -3.75
CA PHE A 503 -27.86 -39.48 -2.49
C PHE A 503 -27.04 -39.08 -1.25
N CYS A 504 -25.70 -39.14 -1.34
CA CYS A 504 -24.79 -38.70 -0.28
C CYS A 504 -24.78 -37.17 -0.13
N LYS A 505 -24.98 -36.42 -1.23
CA LYS A 505 -25.05 -34.95 -1.21
C LYS A 505 -26.29 -34.44 -0.47
N ASN A 506 -27.48 -34.97 -0.79
CA ASN A 506 -28.73 -34.62 -0.12
C ASN A 506 -28.73 -35.01 1.38
N SER A 507 -28.08 -36.13 1.71
CA SER A 507 -27.93 -36.58 3.11
C SER A 507 -26.99 -35.67 3.91
N LEU A 508 -25.93 -35.12 3.28
CA LEU A 508 -25.03 -34.16 3.91
C LEU A 508 -25.72 -32.80 4.16
N GLU A 509 -26.35 -32.22 3.13
CA GLU A 509 -27.02 -30.90 3.20
C GLU A 509 -28.08 -30.83 4.31
N LEU A 510 -28.84 -31.91 4.46
CA LEU A 510 -29.87 -32.04 5.49
C LEU A 510 -29.30 -32.20 6.91
N ALA A 511 -28.20 -32.97 7.05
CA ALA A 511 -27.48 -33.11 8.31
C ALA A 511 -26.89 -31.77 8.78
N TYR A 512 -26.40 -30.93 7.86
CA TYR A 512 -25.92 -29.57 8.15
C TYR A 512 -27.04 -28.65 8.66
N SER A 513 -28.22 -28.67 8.03
CA SER A 513 -29.38 -27.86 8.46
C SER A 513 -29.88 -28.23 9.87
N PHE A 514 -29.93 -29.53 10.17
CA PHE A 514 -30.28 -30.02 11.52
C PHE A 514 -29.22 -29.66 12.55
N LEU A 515 -27.94 -29.80 12.21
CA LEU A 515 -26.84 -29.41 13.08
C LEU A 515 -26.85 -27.91 13.37
N ALA A 516 -27.10 -27.08 12.35
CA ALA A 516 -27.27 -25.63 12.47
C ALA A 516 -28.40 -25.26 13.46
N CYS A 517 -29.55 -25.94 13.39
CA CYS A 517 -30.66 -25.73 14.32
C CYS A 517 -30.28 -26.07 15.79
N HIS A 518 -29.55 -27.17 16.01
CA HIS A 518 -29.14 -27.58 17.37
C HIS A 518 -28.02 -26.70 17.94
N THR A 519 -27.08 -26.28 17.09
CA THR A 519 -25.94 -25.43 17.46
C THR A 519 -26.29 -23.93 17.50
N ASN A 520 -27.50 -23.56 17.06
CA ASN A 520 -27.95 -22.16 16.93
C ASN A 520 -27.04 -21.31 16.03
N GLN A 521 -26.46 -21.92 15.00
CA GLN A 521 -25.65 -21.25 14.00
C GLN A 521 -26.45 -21.16 12.71
N PHE A 522 -26.51 -19.98 12.08
CA PHE A 522 -27.14 -19.86 10.76
C PHE A 522 -26.39 -20.74 9.75
N PRO A 523 -27.08 -21.46 8.85
CA PRO A 523 -26.42 -22.20 7.77
C PRO A 523 -25.61 -21.24 6.89
N GLN A 524 -24.40 -21.63 6.50
CA GLN A 524 -23.52 -20.82 5.65
C GLN A 524 -23.43 -21.38 4.22
N GLU A 525 -23.92 -22.60 4.01
CA GLU A 525 -23.87 -23.30 2.74
C GLU A 525 -25.01 -22.85 1.82
N ASP A 526 -24.68 -22.27 0.66
CA ASP A 526 -25.65 -21.74 -0.32
C ASP A 526 -26.72 -22.76 -0.73
N ASP A 527 -26.32 -24.03 -0.91
CA ASP A 527 -27.23 -25.13 -1.25
C ASP A 527 -28.31 -25.31 -0.17
N VAL A 528 -27.93 -25.22 1.12
CA VAL A 528 -28.84 -25.35 2.26
C VAL A 528 -29.73 -24.10 2.40
N ILE A 529 -29.15 -22.90 2.24
CA ILE A 529 -29.88 -21.62 2.30
C ILE A 529 -30.95 -21.58 1.19
N LYS A 530 -30.62 -22.03 -0.02
CA LYS A 530 -31.54 -22.13 -1.15
C LYS A 530 -32.62 -23.19 -0.91
N GLN A 531 -32.21 -24.40 -0.54
CA GLN A 531 -33.11 -25.56 -0.38
C GLN A 531 -34.25 -25.28 0.60
N TYR A 532 -33.94 -24.64 1.72
CA TYR A 532 -34.91 -24.32 2.77
C TYR A 532 -35.58 -22.96 2.62
N GLY A 533 -35.45 -22.30 1.46
CA GLY A 533 -36.22 -21.11 1.12
C GLY A 533 -35.80 -19.84 1.86
N PHE A 534 -34.58 -19.79 2.41
CA PHE A 534 -34.06 -18.57 3.03
C PHE A 534 -33.80 -17.47 1.98
N LEU A 535 -33.43 -17.85 0.75
CA LEU A 535 -33.23 -16.91 -0.35
C LEU A 535 -34.51 -16.22 -0.83
N CYS A 536 -35.70 -16.73 -0.48
CA CYS A 536 -36.98 -16.05 -0.76
C CYS A 536 -37.08 -14.66 -0.12
N PHE A 537 -36.26 -14.38 0.89
CA PHE A 537 -36.30 -13.13 1.64
C PHE A 537 -35.07 -12.28 1.37
N THR A 538 -35.28 -11.01 1.01
CA THR A 538 -34.20 -10.01 0.87
C THR A 538 -33.72 -9.48 2.22
N SER A 539 -34.55 -9.51 3.26
CA SER A 539 -34.17 -9.05 4.60
C SER A 539 -33.55 -10.17 5.44
N GLY A 540 -32.38 -9.91 6.01
CA GLY A 540 -31.71 -10.75 6.99
C GLY A 540 -32.56 -10.98 8.24
N TYR A 541 -33.41 -10.02 8.63
CA TYR A 541 -34.38 -10.21 9.71
C TYR A 541 -35.38 -11.33 9.38
N CYS A 542 -35.92 -11.35 8.16
CA CYS A 542 -36.84 -12.39 7.72
C CYS A 542 -36.14 -13.76 7.62
N ARG A 543 -34.90 -13.79 7.10
CA ARG A 543 -34.07 -15.01 7.09
C ARG A 543 -33.81 -15.55 8.50
N TRP A 544 -33.44 -14.69 9.44
CA TRP A 544 -33.18 -15.05 10.83
C TRP A 544 -34.45 -15.45 11.58
N ARG A 545 -35.57 -14.79 11.30
CA ARG A 545 -36.90 -15.13 11.82
C ARG A 545 -37.32 -16.52 11.36
N LEU A 546 -37.12 -16.84 10.08
CA LEU A 546 -37.33 -18.17 9.52
C LEU A 546 -36.39 -19.20 10.16
N PHE A 547 -35.12 -18.88 10.38
CA PHE A 547 -34.18 -19.80 11.03
C PHE A 547 -34.58 -20.10 12.48
N LYS A 548 -34.99 -19.09 13.24
CA LYS A 548 -35.54 -19.28 14.59
C LYS A 548 -36.83 -20.11 14.58
N LEU A 549 -37.63 -20.03 13.52
CA LEU A 549 -38.79 -20.89 13.34
C LEU A 549 -38.36 -22.35 13.13
N TYR A 550 -37.48 -22.65 12.16
CA TYR A 550 -36.92 -23.99 11.96
C TYR A 550 -36.30 -24.56 13.23
N ARG A 551 -35.47 -23.77 13.90
CA ARG A 551 -34.84 -24.18 15.16
C ARG A 551 -35.86 -24.54 16.24
N ARG A 552 -36.91 -23.75 16.43
CA ARG A 552 -37.95 -24.07 17.43
C ARG A 552 -38.69 -25.35 17.07
N LEU A 553 -39.02 -25.55 15.79
CA LEU A 553 -39.69 -26.75 15.32
C LEU A 553 -38.84 -28.01 15.53
N VAL A 554 -37.55 -27.95 15.19
CA VAL A 554 -36.60 -29.06 15.37
C VAL A 554 -36.32 -29.33 16.86
N THR A 555 -35.94 -28.30 17.63
CA THR A 555 -35.42 -28.49 19.00
C THR A 555 -36.52 -28.63 20.06
N LYS A 556 -37.67 -27.94 19.91
CA LYS A 556 -38.74 -27.93 20.92
C LYS A 556 -39.93 -28.80 20.53
N TRP A 557 -40.27 -28.83 19.24
CA TRP A 557 -41.45 -29.54 18.74
C TRP A 557 -41.11 -30.87 18.04
N LYS A 558 -39.84 -31.24 18.03
CA LYS A 558 -39.32 -32.54 17.56
C LYS A 558 -39.78 -32.89 16.14
N VAL A 559 -39.83 -31.91 15.24
CA VAL A 559 -39.95 -32.17 13.80
C VAL A 559 -38.72 -32.97 13.38
N ASP A 560 -38.94 -34.15 12.83
CA ASP A 560 -37.88 -35.06 12.43
C ASP A 560 -37.32 -34.73 11.04
N GLU A 561 -36.17 -35.33 10.76
CA GLU A 561 -35.38 -35.10 9.55
C GLU A 561 -36.09 -35.55 8.27
N GLU A 562 -36.87 -36.62 8.36
CA GLU A 562 -37.59 -37.21 7.24
C GLU A 562 -38.81 -36.35 6.85
N GLU A 563 -39.48 -35.76 7.83
CA GLU A 563 -40.59 -34.83 7.62
C GLU A 563 -40.12 -33.54 6.92
N LEU A 564 -39.02 -32.95 7.38
CA LEU A 564 -38.44 -31.75 6.75
C LEU A 564 -37.95 -32.03 5.33
N ARG A 565 -37.30 -33.18 5.10
CA ARG A 565 -36.86 -33.64 3.78
C ARG A 565 -38.05 -33.81 2.83
N SER A 566 -39.08 -34.52 3.27
CA SER A 566 -40.29 -34.77 2.47
C SER A 566 -40.99 -33.46 2.09
N ALA A 567 -41.04 -32.48 3.02
CA ALA A 567 -41.63 -31.17 2.76
C ALA A 567 -40.85 -30.36 1.70
N VAL A 568 -39.52 -30.49 1.67
CA VAL A 568 -38.66 -29.86 0.65
C VAL A 568 -38.84 -30.56 -0.70
N GLU A 569 -38.75 -31.89 -0.74
CA GLU A 569 -38.87 -32.69 -1.98
C GLU A 569 -40.21 -32.52 -2.67
N LEU A 570 -41.29 -32.42 -1.89
CA LEU A 570 -42.65 -32.23 -2.41
C LEU A 570 -43.02 -30.75 -2.62
N ASN A 571 -42.08 -29.82 -2.38
CA ASN A 571 -42.31 -28.37 -2.41
C ASN A 571 -43.51 -27.90 -1.57
N ARG A 572 -43.72 -28.55 -0.42
CA ARG A 572 -44.79 -28.25 0.57
C ARG A 572 -44.24 -27.62 1.84
N LEU A 573 -43.07 -27.00 1.76
CA LEU A 573 -42.35 -26.43 2.90
C LEU A 573 -43.16 -25.35 3.62
N LYS A 574 -43.84 -24.46 2.88
CA LYS A 574 -44.73 -23.43 3.43
C LYS A 574 -45.91 -24.06 4.18
N GLU A 575 -46.57 -25.03 3.57
CA GLU A 575 -47.72 -25.74 4.15
C GLU A 575 -47.36 -26.51 5.42
N MET A 576 -46.21 -27.21 5.40
CA MET A 576 -45.72 -27.95 6.57
C MET A 576 -45.42 -26.99 7.72
N LEU A 577 -44.71 -25.89 7.46
CA LEU A 577 -44.35 -24.90 8.49
C LEU A 577 -45.58 -24.23 9.10
N THR A 578 -46.54 -23.77 8.29
CA THR A 578 -47.76 -23.14 8.80
C THR A 578 -48.63 -24.13 9.58
N THR A 579 -48.77 -25.37 9.07
CA THR A 579 -49.49 -26.45 9.74
C THR A 579 -48.88 -26.76 11.10
N ARG A 580 -47.55 -26.94 11.17
CA ARG A 580 -46.86 -27.22 12.44
C ARG A 580 -46.98 -26.05 13.41
N CYS A 581 -46.86 -24.81 12.96
CA CYS A 581 -47.06 -23.64 13.81
C CYS A 581 -48.48 -23.60 14.40
N SER A 582 -49.51 -23.89 13.61
CA SER A 582 -50.91 -23.90 14.06
C SER A 582 -51.18 -24.92 15.17
N GLN A 583 -50.48 -26.07 15.14
CA GLN A 583 -50.61 -27.16 16.11
C GLN A 583 -49.95 -26.86 17.46
N THR A 584 -49.07 -25.86 17.54
CA THR A 584 -48.32 -25.56 18.77
C THR A 584 -49.11 -24.82 19.84
N GLY A 585 -50.08 -23.98 19.46
CA GLY A 585 -50.77 -23.06 20.38
C GLY A 585 -49.89 -21.96 21.00
N ASP A 586 -48.61 -21.87 20.63
CA ASP A 586 -47.67 -20.88 21.18
C ASP A 586 -47.85 -19.50 20.51
N PRO A 587 -47.99 -18.39 21.26
CA PRO A 587 -48.23 -17.07 20.68
C PRO A 587 -47.15 -16.60 19.71
N ALA A 588 -45.89 -16.96 19.93
CA ALA A 588 -44.80 -16.60 19.02
C ALA A 588 -44.86 -17.44 17.73
N MET A 589 -45.18 -18.73 17.83
CA MET A 589 -45.38 -19.60 16.65
C MET A 589 -46.59 -19.19 15.82
N LEU A 590 -47.69 -18.78 16.44
CA LEU A 590 -48.85 -18.24 15.74
C LEU A 590 -48.56 -16.89 15.06
N SER A 591 -47.67 -16.07 15.66
CA SER A 591 -47.19 -14.84 15.02
C SER A 591 -46.33 -15.12 13.79
N ASP A 592 -45.46 -16.12 13.86
CA ASP A 592 -44.62 -16.53 12.74
C ASP A 592 -45.41 -17.24 11.64
N MET A 593 -46.46 -17.99 11.99
CA MET A 593 -47.42 -18.55 11.05
C MET A 593 -48.09 -17.46 10.22
N LYS A 594 -48.71 -16.46 10.87
CA LYS A 594 -49.39 -15.35 10.18
C LYS A 594 -48.44 -14.56 9.28
N TRP A 595 -47.20 -14.37 9.74
CA TRP A 595 -46.16 -13.77 8.92
C TRP A 595 -45.86 -14.63 7.69
N LEU A 596 -45.57 -15.92 7.86
CA LEU A 596 -45.24 -16.81 6.73
C LEU A 596 -46.41 -16.96 5.74
N GLU A 597 -47.66 -16.96 6.22
CA GLU A 597 -48.86 -16.95 5.39
C GLU A 597 -48.90 -15.73 4.47
N SER A 598 -48.56 -14.55 4.99
CA SER A 598 -48.52 -13.29 4.22
C SER A 598 -47.42 -13.20 3.17
N GLU A 599 -46.43 -14.10 3.19
CA GLU A 599 -45.27 -14.08 2.29
C GLU A 599 -45.51 -15.00 1.07
N GLU A 600 -46.06 -14.46 -0.02
CA GLU A 600 -46.44 -15.23 -1.22
C GLU A 600 -45.25 -15.89 -1.94
N VAL A 601 -44.04 -15.32 -1.79
CA VAL A 601 -42.82 -15.72 -2.51
C VAL A 601 -42.08 -16.90 -1.84
N PHE A 602 -42.47 -17.28 -0.61
CA PHE A 602 -41.80 -18.33 0.15
C PHE A 602 -42.07 -19.74 -0.38
N ARG A 603 -41.01 -20.47 -0.74
CA ARG A 603 -41.06 -21.86 -1.25
C ARG A 603 -39.72 -22.59 -1.03
N ALA A 604 -39.74 -23.92 -1.13
CA ALA A 604 -38.50 -24.70 -1.16
C ALA A 604 -37.72 -24.38 -2.43
N ASN A 605 -36.39 -24.37 -2.37
CA ASN A 605 -35.50 -24.00 -3.48
C ASN A 605 -35.80 -22.60 -4.06
N GLY A 606 -36.40 -21.70 -3.28
CA GLY A 606 -36.74 -20.36 -3.73
C GLY A 606 -35.50 -19.54 -4.05
N GLU A 607 -35.66 -18.61 -4.99
CA GLU A 607 -34.57 -17.76 -5.48
C GLU A 607 -34.74 -16.34 -4.95
N GLU A 608 -33.64 -15.60 -4.96
CA GLU A 608 -33.63 -14.20 -4.55
C GLU A 608 -34.42 -13.34 -5.56
N PRO A 609 -35.14 -12.31 -5.10
CA PRO A 609 -35.85 -11.40 -6.00
C PRO A 609 -34.90 -10.72 -7.01
N GLU A 610 -35.42 -10.42 -8.21
CA GLU A 610 -34.65 -9.78 -9.30
C GLU A 610 -34.05 -8.41 -8.93
N ILE A 611 -34.62 -7.73 -7.94
CA ILE A 611 -34.13 -6.46 -7.41
C ILE A 611 -33.40 -6.74 -6.10
N THR A 612 -32.10 -6.43 -6.03
CA THR A 612 -31.29 -6.69 -4.84
C THR A 612 -31.49 -5.62 -3.77
N ALA A 613 -31.15 -5.95 -2.53
CA ALA A 613 -31.17 -4.99 -1.41
C ALA A 613 -30.28 -3.75 -1.66
N PHE A 614 -29.24 -3.90 -2.48
CA PHE A 614 -28.32 -2.83 -2.85
C PHE A 614 -28.90 -1.89 -3.91
N ASP A 615 -29.68 -2.41 -4.86
CA ASP A 615 -30.37 -1.59 -5.87
C ASP A 615 -31.36 -0.64 -5.19
N VAL A 616 -32.12 -1.16 -4.21
CA VAL A 616 -33.05 -0.35 -3.40
C VAL A 616 -32.29 0.70 -2.58
N ALA A 617 -31.18 0.32 -1.94
CA ALA A 617 -30.37 1.25 -1.16
C ALA A 617 -29.74 2.35 -2.03
N GLN A 618 -29.31 2.01 -3.24
CA GLN A 618 -28.77 2.93 -4.22
C GLN A 618 -29.82 3.95 -4.65
N GLU A 619 -31.04 3.52 -4.99
CA GLU A 619 -32.14 4.43 -5.32
C GLU A 619 -32.55 5.33 -4.16
N GLN A 620 -32.53 4.79 -2.93
CA GLN A 620 -33.03 5.47 -1.74
C GLN A 620 -32.03 6.49 -1.16
N PHE A 621 -30.74 6.16 -1.11
CA PHE A 621 -29.76 6.91 -0.32
C PHE A 621 -28.77 7.72 -1.15
N LEU A 622 -28.57 7.39 -2.42
CA LEU A 622 -27.64 8.13 -3.28
C LEU A 622 -28.27 9.36 -3.93
N SER A 623 -27.40 10.32 -4.29
CA SER A 623 -27.79 11.50 -5.06
C SER A 623 -28.25 11.11 -6.47
N PRO A 624 -29.07 11.94 -7.15
CA PRO A 624 -29.52 11.66 -8.51
C PRO A 624 -28.39 11.43 -9.53
N GLN A 625 -27.21 12.00 -9.29
CA GLN A 625 -26.01 11.81 -10.12
C GLN A 625 -25.39 10.43 -9.86
N ASP A 626 -25.31 10.01 -8.60
CA ASP A 626 -24.68 8.76 -8.19
C ASP A 626 -25.57 7.53 -8.42
N ARG A 627 -26.90 7.68 -8.44
CA ARG A 627 -27.86 6.58 -8.69
C ARG A 627 -27.64 5.85 -10.01
N LYS A 628 -27.06 6.53 -11.02
CA LYS A 628 -26.82 5.99 -12.35
C LYS A 628 -25.46 5.31 -12.49
N ILE A 629 -24.61 5.39 -11.47
CA ILE A 629 -23.28 4.83 -11.46
C ILE A 629 -23.39 3.39 -10.94
N PRO A 630 -22.89 2.37 -11.65
CA PRO A 630 -22.82 1.01 -11.11
C PRO A 630 -22.12 1.01 -9.75
N LEU A 631 -22.62 0.21 -8.79
CA LEU A 631 -22.09 0.18 -7.42
C LEU A 631 -20.56 0.01 -7.37
N VAL A 632 -20.00 -0.81 -8.26
CA VAL A 632 -18.55 -1.07 -8.38
C VAL A 632 -17.78 0.18 -8.79
N GLU A 633 -18.36 1.06 -9.60
CA GLU A 633 -17.73 2.29 -10.10
C GLU A 633 -17.94 3.49 -9.15
N LEU A 634 -18.73 3.32 -8.08
CA LEU A 634 -19.03 4.39 -7.15
C LEU A 634 -17.78 4.87 -6.41
N GLN A 635 -17.42 6.14 -6.63
CA GLN A 635 -16.31 6.83 -5.97
C GLN A 635 -16.82 7.86 -4.94
N PRO A 636 -16.08 8.11 -3.86
CA PRO A 636 -14.85 7.42 -3.43
C PRO A 636 -15.16 6.02 -2.84
N PRO A 637 -14.18 5.10 -2.73
CA PRO A 637 -14.41 3.73 -2.26
C PRO A 637 -15.00 3.68 -0.85
N GLU A 638 -14.69 4.64 0.02
CA GLU A 638 -15.29 4.74 1.35
C GLU A 638 -16.81 4.97 1.30
N LYS A 639 -17.28 5.70 0.29
CA LYS A 639 -18.72 5.93 0.07
C LYS A 639 -19.42 4.66 -0.40
N ARG A 640 -18.78 3.89 -1.28
CA ARG A 640 -19.26 2.56 -1.70
C ARG A 640 -19.29 1.58 -0.52
N GLN A 641 -18.21 1.50 0.25
CA GLN A 641 -18.10 0.63 1.41
C GLN A 641 -19.15 0.97 2.48
N ALA A 642 -19.38 2.27 2.70
CA ALA A 642 -20.42 2.75 3.58
C ALA A 642 -21.81 2.36 3.06
N LEU A 643 -22.09 2.45 1.76
CA LEU A 643 -23.39 2.08 1.18
C LEU A 643 -23.67 0.59 1.33
N ILE A 644 -22.67 -0.27 1.10
CA ILE A 644 -22.77 -1.71 1.30
C ILE A 644 -23.13 -2.01 2.76
N PHE A 645 -22.37 -1.46 3.70
CA PHE A 645 -22.65 -1.62 5.12
C PHE A 645 -24.04 -1.12 5.52
N TYR A 646 -24.42 0.05 4.98
CA TYR A 646 -25.68 0.70 5.28
C TYR A 646 -26.85 -0.18 4.83
N ALA A 647 -26.75 -0.75 3.62
CA ALA A 647 -27.74 -1.68 3.08
C ALA A 647 -27.80 -2.97 3.90
N GLU A 648 -26.67 -3.58 4.25
CA GLU A 648 -26.60 -4.79 5.07
C GLU A 648 -27.30 -4.59 6.42
N ILE A 649 -26.87 -3.58 7.17
CA ILE A 649 -27.38 -3.30 8.52
C ILE A 649 -28.86 -2.91 8.49
N PHE A 650 -29.27 -2.12 7.51
CA PHE A 650 -30.68 -1.72 7.34
C PHE A 650 -31.56 -2.95 7.08
N ASN A 651 -31.07 -3.90 6.26
CA ASN A 651 -31.77 -5.15 5.96
C ASN A 651 -31.64 -6.21 7.07
N GLY A 652 -30.83 -5.97 8.09
CA GLY A 652 -30.67 -6.84 9.26
C GLY A 652 -29.56 -7.88 9.12
N PHE A 653 -28.64 -7.70 8.15
CA PHE A 653 -27.39 -8.43 8.04
C PHE A 653 -26.28 -7.75 8.85
N MET A 654 -25.19 -8.47 9.07
CA MET A 654 -23.98 -7.95 9.70
C MET A 654 -22.77 -8.38 8.84
N PRO A 655 -21.69 -7.58 8.83
CA PRO A 655 -20.50 -7.95 8.08
C PRO A 655 -19.91 -9.26 8.57
N ASP A 656 -19.63 -10.18 7.66
CA ASP A 656 -18.87 -11.40 7.95
C ASP A 656 -17.37 -11.10 8.08
N VAL A 657 -16.64 -12.03 8.66
CA VAL A 657 -15.22 -11.91 9.02
C VAL A 657 -14.34 -11.67 7.79
N ASP A 658 -14.74 -12.16 6.62
CA ASP A 658 -14.04 -11.92 5.36
C ASP A 658 -14.30 -10.54 4.75
N GLU A 659 -15.29 -9.79 5.24
CA GLU A 659 -15.61 -8.45 4.78
C GLU A 659 -14.76 -7.36 5.46
N ASP A 660 -14.33 -6.35 4.70
CA ASP A 660 -13.55 -5.21 5.23
C ASP A 660 -14.31 -4.33 6.22
N ASN A 661 -15.64 -4.32 6.13
CA ASN A 661 -16.48 -3.66 7.13
C ASN A 661 -16.36 -4.29 8.51
N TRP A 662 -16.01 -5.58 8.60
CA TRP A 662 -15.85 -6.25 9.88
C TRP A 662 -14.73 -5.63 10.72
N ILE A 663 -13.64 -5.20 10.09
CA ILE A 663 -12.57 -4.44 10.77
C ILE A 663 -12.87 -2.95 10.79
N SER A 664 -13.25 -2.39 9.63
CA SER A 664 -13.39 -0.94 9.44
C SER A 664 -14.48 -0.31 10.31
N LEU A 665 -15.49 -1.10 10.71
CA LEU A 665 -16.57 -0.68 11.59
C LEU A 665 -16.54 -1.43 12.93
N GLY A 666 -15.40 -2.04 13.26
CA GLY A 666 -15.09 -2.49 14.61
C GLY A 666 -15.78 -3.76 15.10
N PHE A 667 -16.42 -4.53 14.22
CA PHE A 667 -16.96 -5.86 14.57
C PHE A 667 -15.89 -6.82 15.06
N CYS A 668 -14.65 -6.67 14.56
CA CYS A 668 -13.49 -7.41 15.05
C CYS A 668 -13.16 -7.23 16.54
N THR A 669 -13.69 -6.18 17.18
CA THR A 669 -13.50 -5.91 18.60
C THR A 669 -14.51 -6.63 19.50
N ALA A 670 -15.54 -7.23 18.93
CA ALA A 670 -16.52 -8.00 19.67
C ALA A 670 -15.91 -9.32 20.15
N ALA A 671 -16.16 -9.65 21.43
CA ALA A 671 -15.62 -10.86 22.04
C ALA A 671 -16.40 -12.13 21.65
N ASP A 672 -17.66 -11.99 21.26
CA ASP A 672 -18.59 -13.10 21.09
C ASP A 672 -19.73 -12.70 20.14
N PRO A 673 -20.49 -13.67 19.60
CA PRO A 673 -21.60 -13.40 18.70
C PRO A 673 -22.69 -12.49 19.30
N ASP A 674 -22.96 -12.52 20.61
CA ASP A 674 -23.93 -11.62 21.24
C ASP A 674 -23.41 -10.18 21.26
N SER A 675 -22.10 -9.99 21.44
CA SER A 675 -21.42 -8.70 21.32
C SER A 675 -21.43 -8.16 19.88
N GLU A 676 -21.20 -9.02 18.87
CA GLU A 676 -21.33 -8.66 17.44
C GLU A 676 -22.77 -8.21 17.13
N GLN A 677 -23.77 -8.96 17.60
CA GLN A 677 -25.20 -8.64 17.44
C GLN A 677 -25.60 -7.33 18.14
N ARG A 678 -25.03 -7.05 19.32
CA ARG A 678 -25.24 -5.77 20.02
C ARG A 678 -24.66 -4.59 19.24
N LEU A 679 -23.51 -4.77 18.60
CA LEU A 679 -22.90 -3.76 17.74
C LEU A 679 -23.73 -3.54 16.47
N ALA A 680 -24.17 -4.61 15.79
CA ALA A 680 -25.09 -4.52 14.65
C ALA A 680 -26.37 -3.76 15.02
N SER A 681 -26.94 -4.05 16.21
CA SER A 681 -28.13 -3.36 16.70
C SER A 681 -27.88 -1.88 16.99
N ALA A 682 -26.69 -1.53 17.48
CA ALA A 682 -26.30 -0.14 17.71
C ALA A 682 -26.14 0.62 16.38
N TYR A 683 -25.48 0.02 15.39
CA TYR A 683 -25.35 0.58 14.05
C TYR A 683 -26.69 0.72 13.33
N ARG A 684 -27.61 -0.23 13.50
CA ARG A 684 -28.97 -0.13 12.96
C ARG A 684 -29.69 1.12 13.46
N LEU A 685 -29.70 1.32 14.79
CA LEU A 685 -30.29 2.53 15.38
C LEU A 685 -29.60 3.81 14.92
N LEU A 686 -28.30 3.75 14.61
CA LEU A 686 -27.56 4.89 14.08
C LEU A 686 -27.99 5.21 12.65
N VAL A 687 -28.00 4.21 11.78
CA VAL A 687 -28.40 4.27 10.37
C VAL A 687 -29.87 4.71 10.20
N GLU A 688 -30.75 4.35 11.14
CA GLU A 688 -32.14 4.81 11.16
C GLU A 688 -32.27 6.31 11.55
N ARG A 689 -31.23 6.92 12.12
CA ARG A 689 -31.26 8.29 12.67
C ARG A 689 -30.37 9.29 11.94
N CYS A 690 -29.28 8.84 11.34
CA CYS A 690 -28.38 9.70 10.58
C CYS A 690 -28.68 9.65 9.08
N SER A 691 -28.30 10.71 8.35
CA SER A 691 -28.28 10.63 6.89
C SER A 691 -27.10 9.77 6.41
N PHE A 692 -27.23 9.22 5.20
CA PHE A 692 -26.15 8.49 4.56
C PHE A 692 -24.88 9.35 4.42
N ASP A 693 -25.02 10.62 4.08
CA ASP A 693 -23.90 11.56 3.95
C ASP A 693 -23.16 11.80 5.27
N GLU A 694 -23.89 11.91 6.38
CA GLU A 694 -23.28 12.00 7.71
C GLU A 694 -22.55 10.70 8.08
N PHE A 695 -23.12 9.54 7.72
CA PHE A 695 -22.54 8.25 8.03
C PHE A 695 -21.22 8.00 7.29
N TRP A 696 -21.21 8.11 5.95
CA TRP A 696 -20.00 7.83 5.17
C TRP A 696 -18.90 8.87 5.43
N SER A 697 -19.29 10.13 5.67
CA SER A 697 -18.33 11.18 6.07
C SER A 697 -17.70 10.87 7.43
N ALA A 698 -18.50 10.47 8.42
CA ALA A 698 -17.99 10.08 9.74
C ALA A 698 -17.07 8.85 9.67
N MET A 699 -17.38 7.87 8.81
CA MET A 699 -16.52 6.72 8.54
C MET A 699 -15.16 7.15 7.98
N SER A 700 -15.16 7.98 6.93
CA SER A 700 -13.92 8.42 6.26
C SER A 700 -13.00 9.29 7.14
N GLN A 701 -13.56 9.98 8.13
CA GLN A 701 -12.85 10.94 8.99
C GLN A 701 -12.41 10.37 10.35
N SER A 702 -12.70 9.10 10.66
CA SER A 702 -12.52 8.48 11.99
C SER A 702 -13.44 9.07 13.08
N ARG A 703 -14.67 9.44 12.72
CA ARG A 703 -15.62 10.16 13.61
C ARG A 703 -16.88 9.37 13.95
N ILE A 704 -16.90 8.06 13.70
CA ILE A 704 -18.05 7.20 14.00
C ILE A 704 -18.44 7.25 15.48
N VAL A 705 -17.48 7.29 16.41
CA VAL A 705 -17.76 7.41 17.85
C VAL A 705 -18.47 8.73 18.19
N GLU A 706 -18.06 9.83 17.55
CA GLU A 706 -18.74 11.13 17.69
C GLU A 706 -20.16 11.08 17.13
N LEU A 707 -20.36 10.37 16.01
CA LEU A 707 -21.67 10.18 15.40
C LEU A 707 -22.63 9.40 16.33
N PHE A 708 -22.14 8.32 16.97
CA PHE A 708 -22.89 7.63 18.03
C PHE A 708 -23.23 8.58 19.19
N GLY A 709 -22.30 9.46 19.58
CA GLY A 709 -22.56 10.49 20.60
C GLY A 709 -23.65 11.48 20.18
N LYS A 710 -23.59 11.99 18.95
CA LYS A 710 -24.55 12.95 18.39
C LYS A 710 -25.99 12.45 18.46
N TYR A 711 -26.22 11.16 18.21
CA TYR A 711 -27.57 10.57 18.21
C TYR A 711 -27.97 9.91 19.54
N GLY A 712 -27.23 10.19 20.63
CA GLY A 712 -27.56 9.68 21.97
C GLY A 712 -27.36 8.16 22.12
N LEU A 713 -26.46 7.57 21.33
CA LEU A 713 -26.19 6.14 21.30
C LEU A 713 -24.82 5.78 21.90
N ALA A 714 -24.10 6.74 22.50
CA ALA A 714 -22.79 6.52 23.10
C ALA A 714 -22.76 5.38 24.15
N ASP A 715 -23.84 5.22 24.92
CA ASP A 715 -23.94 4.16 25.94
C ASP A 715 -23.95 2.76 25.33
N ARG A 716 -24.48 2.61 24.10
CA ARG A 716 -24.54 1.32 23.38
C ARG A 716 -23.14 0.81 23.03
N ILE A 717 -22.21 1.71 22.74
CA ILE A 717 -20.81 1.38 22.39
C ILE A 717 -19.84 1.51 23.56
N SER A 718 -20.27 2.10 24.68
CA SER A 718 -19.40 2.40 25.85
C SER A 718 -18.78 1.15 26.49
N LYS A 719 -19.49 0.02 26.46
CA LYS A 719 -19.09 -1.25 27.06
C LYS A 719 -18.27 -2.14 26.12
N MET A 720 -18.06 -1.71 24.88
CA MET A 720 -17.32 -2.48 23.88
C MET A 720 -15.83 -2.21 24.02
N ARG A 721 -15.08 -3.26 24.39
CA ARG A 721 -13.63 -3.18 24.59
C ARG A 721 -12.96 -2.87 23.25
N ASN A 722 -11.94 -2.00 23.27
CA ASN A 722 -11.13 -1.60 22.10
C ASN A 722 -11.87 -0.90 20.96
N PHE A 723 -13.21 -0.92 20.90
CA PHE A 723 -14.01 -0.29 19.84
C PHE A 723 -13.68 1.19 19.65
N LYS A 724 -13.74 1.99 20.73
CA LYS A 724 -13.43 3.44 20.64
C LYS A 724 -12.00 3.72 20.20
N ILE A 725 -11.04 2.90 20.66
CA ILE A 725 -9.62 3.04 20.32
C ILE A 725 -9.42 2.75 18.84
N LEU A 726 -10.02 1.66 18.33
CA LEU A 726 -9.95 1.29 16.92
C LEU A 726 -10.61 2.36 16.03
N MET A 727 -11.81 2.81 16.37
CA MET A 727 -12.53 3.80 15.58
C MET A 727 -11.87 5.19 15.55
N ALA A 728 -11.02 5.51 16.52
CA ALA A 728 -10.23 6.76 16.51
C ALA A 728 -9.04 6.72 15.54
N ILE A 729 -8.61 5.52 15.13
CA ILE A 729 -7.41 5.32 14.30
C ILE A 729 -7.71 4.75 12.91
N VAL A 730 -8.89 4.17 12.66
CA VAL A 730 -9.34 3.74 11.32
C VAL A 730 -9.87 4.97 10.59
N PRO A 731 -9.31 5.43 9.45
CA PRO A 731 -8.46 4.76 8.45
C PRO A 731 -6.99 5.23 8.42
N ARG A 732 -6.50 5.84 9.52
CA ARG A 732 -5.19 6.50 9.64
C ARG A 732 -4.06 5.51 9.97
N ARG A 733 -4.38 4.39 10.62
CA ARG A 733 -3.45 3.31 10.97
C ARG A 733 -4.17 1.97 10.94
N HIS A 734 -3.47 0.95 10.46
CA HIS A 734 -3.97 -0.42 10.40
C HIS A 734 -3.26 -1.27 11.46
N GLN A 735 -4.01 -1.83 12.41
CA GLN A 735 -3.45 -2.71 13.44
C GLN A 735 -3.50 -4.16 12.95
N SER A 736 -2.33 -4.74 12.68
CA SER A 736 -2.18 -6.10 12.14
C SER A 736 -2.78 -7.19 13.03
N VAL A 737 -3.01 -6.93 14.31
CA VAL A 737 -3.67 -7.85 15.25
C VAL A 737 -5.10 -8.21 14.83
N TRP A 738 -5.82 -7.28 14.19
CA TRP A 738 -7.19 -7.55 13.74
C TRP A 738 -7.21 -8.42 12.48
N GLU A 739 -6.20 -8.28 11.61
CA GLU A 739 -5.98 -9.20 10.49
C GLU A 739 -5.52 -10.57 10.96
N LEU A 740 -4.73 -10.64 12.04
CA LEU A 740 -4.39 -11.92 12.65
C LEU A 740 -5.67 -12.60 13.18
N ASN A 741 -6.52 -11.86 13.90
CA ASN A 741 -7.81 -12.37 14.40
C ASN A 741 -8.68 -12.88 13.24
N ARG A 742 -8.83 -12.08 12.17
CA ARG A 742 -9.52 -12.48 10.92
C ARG A 742 -8.94 -13.78 10.36
N PHE A 743 -7.62 -13.85 10.18
CA PHE A 743 -6.94 -15.04 9.66
C PHE A 743 -7.19 -16.29 10.52
N THR A 744 -7.26 -16.17 11.85
CA THR A 744 -7.56 -17.33 12.70
C THR A 744 -8.96 -17.92 12.45
N ARG A 745 -9.93 -17.10 11.98
CA ARG A 745 -11.32 -17.48 11.74
C ARG A 745 -11.63 -17.92 10.30
N LEU A 746 -10.90 -17.43 9.30
CA LEU A 746 -11.17 -17.72 7.88
C LEU A 746 -10.59 -19.03 7.37
N ASN A 747 -11.26 -19.77 6.49
CA ASN A 747 -10.67 -20.99 5.90
C ASN A 747 -9.68 -20.68 4.75
N VAL A 748 -8.63 -19.92 5.04
CA VAL A 748 -7.59 -19.54 4.08
C VAL A 748 -6.22 -20.10 4.48
N THR A 749 -5.41 -20.42 3.47
CA THR A 749 -4.08 -21.02 3.63
C THR A 749 -3.02 -20.01 4.05
N ASP A 750 -3.14 -18.77 3.57
CA ASP A 750 -2.10 -17.76 3.69
C ASP A 750 -2.62 -16.49 4.39
N PRO A 751 -1.89 -15.97 5.40
CA PRO A 751 -2.29 -14.77 6.11
C PRO A 751 -1.98 -13.49 5.32
N PHE A 752 -2.60 -12.39 5.74
CA PHE A 752 -2.27 -11.06 5.25
C PHE A 752 -0.78 -10.73 5.50
N ARG A 753 -0.15 -9.92 4.66
CA ARG A 753 1.30 -9.65 4.75
C ARG A 753 1.74 -9.08 6.10
N ALA A 754 0.94 -8.20 6.69
CA ALA A 754 1.22 -7.67 8.02
C ALA A 754 1.22 -8.79 9.09
N VAL A 755 0.34 -9.77 8.94
CA VAL A 755 0.30 -10.93 9.82
C VAL A 755 1.52 -11.84 9.63
N ILE A 756 2.02 -11.94 8.39
CA ILE A 756 3.22 -12.71 8.07
C ILE A 756 4.44 -12.21 8.84
N VAL A 757 4.62 -10.89 8.87
CA VAL A 757 5.79 -10.24 9.47
C VAL A 757 5.65 -10.16 10.98
N ASP A 758 4.55 -9.59 11.48
CA ASP A 758 4.44 -9.17 12.88
C ASP A 758 4.26 -10.34 13.84
N TYR A 759 3.75 -11.47 13.35
CA TYR A 759 3.39 -12.64 14.16
C TYR A 759 4.20 -13.89 13.82
N GLY A 760 5.37 -13.72 13.21
CA GLY A 760 6.38 -14.78 13.05
C GLY A 760 6.03 -15.88 12.03
N PHE A 761 4.95 -15.73 11.27
CA PHE A 761 4.61 -16.65 10.17
C PHE A 761 5.65 -16.64 9.05
N MET A 762 6.44 -15.57 8.90
CA MET A 762 7.58 -15.51 7.99
C MET A 762 8.67 -16.53 8.30
N ASN A 763 8.73 -17.03 9.54
CA ASN A 763 9.70 -18.03 9.98
C ASN A 763 9.18 -19.47 9.81
N CYS A 764 7.96 -19.66 9.34
CA CYS A 764 7.42 -20.99 9.10
C CYS A 764 7.96 -21.58 7.79
N GLU A 765 8.70 -22.68 7.90
CA GLU A 765 9.32 -23.36 6.76
C GLU A 765 8.31 -23.98 5.78
N ASP A 766 7.19 -24.51 6.30
CA ASP A 766 6.16 -25.19 5.50
C ASP A 766 4.72 -24.81 5.92
N ALA A 767 3.73 -25.27 5.14
CA ALA A 767 2.32 -25.00 5.39
C ALA A 767 1.80 -25.64 6.70
N ARG A 768 2.42 -26.73 7.17
CA ARG A 768 2.02 -27.40 8.42
C ARG A 768 2.43 -26.57 9.63
N HIS A 769 3.66 -26.05 9.65
CA HIS A 769 4.11 -25.10 10.68
C HIS A 769 3.23 -23.85 10.71
N ARG A 770 2.79 -23.33 9.55
CA ARG A 770 1.84 -22.22 9.47
C ARG A 770 0.48 -22.56 10.08
N MET A 771 -0.07 -23.73 9.77
CA MET A 771 -1.36 -24.17 10.33
C MET A 771 -1.27 -24.42 11.84
N GLN A 772 -0.15 -24.92 12.34
CA GLN A 772 0.10 -25.07 13.78
C GLN A 772 0.16 -23.71 14.48
N LEU A 773 0.94 -22.76 13.96
CA LEU A 773 1.04 -21.40 14.52
C LEU A 773 -0.31 -20.68 14.48
N ARG A 774 -1.07 -20.84 13.38
CA ARG A 774 -2.44 -20.36 13.27
C ARG A 774 -3.35 -20.94 14.35
N GLY A 775 -3.22 -22.23 14.64
CA GLY A 775 -3.95 -22.91 15.73
C GLY A 775 -3.63 -22.31 17.11
N ILE A 776 -2.35 -22.02 17.38
CA ILE A 776 -1.92 -21.38 18.64
C ILE A 776 -2.56 -20.00 18.80
N TYR A 777 -2.52 -19.16 17.75
CA TYR A 777 -3.16 -17.85 17.80
C TYR A 777 -4.68 -17.94 17.91
N ARG A 778 -5.31 -18.93 17.27
CA ARG A 778 -6.76 -19.18 17.41
C ARG A 778 -7.11 -19.47 18.88
N GLU A 779 -6.38 -20.37 19.52
CA GLU A 779 -6.59 -20.71 20.92
C GLU A 779 -6.35 -19.49 21.84
N TYR A 780 -5.35 -18.66 21.53
CA TYR A 780 -5.10 -17.40 22.25
C TYR A 780 -6.33 -16.46 22.20
N PHE A 781 -6.91 -16.24 21.02
CA PHE A 781 -8.10 -15.40 20.90
C PHE A 781 -9.32 -16.04 21.60
N GLU A 782 -9.51 -17.35 21.51
CA GLU A 782 -10.62 -18.03 22.18
C GLU A 782 -10.52 -17.95 23.72
N ARG A 783 -9.32 -18.12 24.28
CA ARG A 783 -9.06 -17.94 25.72
C ARG A 783 -9.28 -16.49 26.18
N ALA A 784 -9.00 -15.51 25.33
CA ALA A 784 -9.24 -14.11 25.63
C ALA A 784 -10.73 -13.73 25.62
N ARG A 785 -11.60 -14.53 25.00
CA ARG A 785 -13.07 -14.32 24.95
C ARG A 785 -13.81 -14.88 26.17
N THR A 786 -13.18 -15.77 26.92
CA THR A 786 -13.75 -16.43 28.12
C THR A 786 -13.35 -15.76 29.44
N ARG A 787 -12.55 -14.69 29.38
CA ARG A 787 -12.16 -13.82 30.50
C ARG A 787 -12.80 -12.45 30.35
#